data_AF-A0A182PVM8-F1
#
_entry.id   AF-A0A182PVM8-F1
#
_cell.length_a   1.000
_cell.length_b   1.000
_cell.length_c   1.000
_cell.angle_alpha   90.00
_cell.angle_beta   90.00
_cell.angle_gamma   90.00
#
_symmetry.space_group_name_H-M   'P 1'
#
loop_
_entity.id
_entity.type
_entity.pdbx_description
1 polymer ?
#
loop_
_entity_poly.entity_id
_entity_poly.type
_entity_poly.pdbx_seq_one_letter_code
_entity_poly.pdbx_strand_id
1 'polypeptide(L)'
;VVICRGDVVSTGEQRGHPALYELDDWRECDIAPERDWYCVVRVILTGDAVERSRSPFEVDDGKRFRRTLLDRGVCLKASQRTVRDGIQAGSKLPASWNRADRYILNRTYFPHAMHPDVWTELAASELISDRLAVRHPALRAYTEIEYCLKSDPKPEYDRALGVTLAVTLGLACVLLLKARSWILPEFSPPKTQPIKQLVVFDLHKCFGAVGVVIAHCCLFGSFLMPMENIELLEEVIGHPNAKLWRLLCPFLMLVFFMMSSMLLTVKLLQGDATKRPTLGAIIAHRLIRLMPVNLLMVGFGTLAYDRFAGAGPLTARQLIVENGFCRSHWWMNLLFISNFNMQAPCLPDSWYVSADMQLYVLIALILQIIFRYPKKIVTILALAIACSFLGPFLTVLWTDFDPIGPSNFHEMRFFLIGSSFMSQLYTPFYNNLAWSVGGMMAGMVYDRFQRFSPNSQERKRMLNRIHLAVKMSLAVLLVSIYCSIEASNEELQDGSRLWLALCYSTYRLSGACFITASFLRIVLSTKVTQYNIPPIVRVGATLYYCVYFIHFPIMHDYELMPPLFHYENLTQCFEQYPTSAYCVVKTVVKPTESSEVWRAIEKYSKYPSYHEHSLLDRGLCVDACATLLDGLSSSVKATLNAEPITVEPYHLLTLPSADELPDQRARYGTILNMCVNHQLQQRYNLSGYSELEHCVTAETHRPTVDGYHVLFLAIVAALCGLVAVASYTDWRYTPAFDNNNESSTAKAQRGRHDALWMEFALQRTWSQLVAAPQRSNRQRDFAFVEILRMLSVFIILVIHVTMCYIAGPTANMRSLEEFYGLTPSLVAASVFPFLVRTFFAISGVMLAVHFLEYGATRPNRVGWSFLWKGIVMRYVRIFPVLFVVWLYQVSWFDWFARGPGDYRYFALEKDYCRTNGWLNFLFLNNYFKSNEMCMQQTWHLTADFQFFLAGLPLLILINRHPRLLWPLISLTTVFSIAAPIATLYYHKLPGVILVNFKQLRFIFYVHPALLNDYMLFHPHTSSYFSGLFAGLAYHRYRTASVPLLAGGTTATLLKWVPPAMVLLQALLAPLLYGLDYSEPILWNAIYGAVHRCCWGAMCAVGILYGATLWQGRHSRLHFHPLLQLLSKLSFGVYMVQFNVLKSLTQNGTGNGIEFSSRIFFEAVMYTWVVCYAVALVLALTVELPAAAIFKRIF
;
A
#
# COMPACT_ATOMS: atom_id res chain seq x y z
N VAL A 1 -11.08 -6.00 -9.66
CA VAL A 1 -11.30 -6.33 -8.23
C VAL A 1 -11.25 -5.09 -7.32
N VAL A 2 -10.38 -4.10 -7.57
CA VAL A 2 -10.16 -2.92 -6.69
C VAL A 2 -11.32 -1.87 -6.66
N ILE A 3 -12.36 -1.96 -7.50
CA ILE A 3 -13.35 -0.86 -7.65
C ILE A 3 -14.80 -1.27 -7.24
N CYS A 4 -15.08 -2.52 -6.89
CA CYS A 4 -16.46 -2.99 -6.70
C CYS A 4 -16.73 -3.54 -5.29
N ARG A 5 -16.58 -2.72 -4.23
CA ARG A 5 -17.28 -2.98 -2.97
C ARG A 5 -17.80 -1.67 -2.41
N GLY A 6 -19.06 -1.37 -2.71
CA GLY A 6 -19.91 -0.57 -1.83
C GLY A 6 -20.25 -1.39 -0.60
N ASP A 7 -20.57 -0.71 0.48
CA ASP A 7 -20.82 -1.21 1.83
C ASP A 7 -21.47 -2.61 1.89
N VAL A 8 -20.79 -3.57 2.54
CA VAL A 8 -21.42 -4.78 3.03
C VAL A 8 -21.13 -4.88 4.52
N VAL A 9 -22.12 -4.46 5.30
CA VAL A 9 -22.31 -4.79 6.70
C VAL A 9 -22.24 -6.31 6.85
N SER A 10 -21.41 -6.82 7.76
CA SER A 10 -21.51 -8.22 8.18
C SER A 10 -22.84 -8.39 8.91
N THR A 11 -23.88 -8.77 8.18
CA THR A 11 -25.09 -9.30 8.79
C THR A 11 -24.75 -10.72 9.20
N GLY A 12 -24.53 -10.90 10.50
CA GLY A 12 -24.40 -12.22 11.08
C GLY A 12 -25.75 -12.92 11.00
N GLU A 13 -25.95 -13.76 9.98
CA GLU A 13 -26.99 -14.80 9.97
C GLU A 13 -26.88 -15.66 8.70
N GLN A 14 -26.10 -16.75 8.72
CA GLN A 14 -26.32 -17.88 7.80
C GLN A 14 -25.91 -19.23 8.45
N ARG A 15 -26.81 -19.82 9.24
CA ARG A 15 -26.71 -21.18 9.81
C ARG A 15 -27.24 -22.27 8.85
N GLY A 16 -26.99 -22.18 7.54
CA GLY A 16 -27.66 -23.05 6.54
C GLY A 16 -26.81 -24.13 5.87
N HIS A 17 -25.57 -23.83 5.47
CA HIS A 17 -24.82 -24.66 4.52
C HIS A 17 -23.44 -25.12 5.07
N PRO A 18 -22.99 -26.33 4.73
CA PRO A 18 -21.65 -26.79 5.08
C PRO A 18 -20.56 -26.00 4.33
N ALA A 19 -19.42 -25.76 5.00
CA ALA A 19 -18.29 -25.04 4.42
C ALA A 19 -17.68 -25.80 3.22
N LEU A 20 -17.31 -25.07 2.16
CA LEU A 20 -16.69 -25.61 0.94
C LEU A 20 -15.33 -26.26 1.22
N TYR A 21 -14.54 -25.67 2.11
CA TYR A 21 -13.27 -26.21 2.59
C TYR A 21 -13.30 -26.31 4.11
N GLU A 22 -12.86 -27.45 4.64
CA GLU A 22 -12.66 -27.63 6.08
C GLU A 22 -11.48 -28.61 6.23
N LEU A 23 -10.34 -28.07 6.63
CA LEU A 23 -9.07 -28.80 6.74
C LEU A 23 -8.70 -28.88 8.21
N ASP A 24 -8.50 -30.08 8.74
CA ASP A 24 -7.91 -30.30 10.06
C ASP A 24 -6.54 -29.62 10.11
N ASP A 25 -6.14 -29.12 11.29
CA ASP A 25 -4.84 -28.47 11.44
C ASP A 25 -3.73 -29.47 11.11
N TRP A 26 -3.08 -29.22 9.97
CA TRP A 26 -1.96 -29.99 9.47
C TRP A 26 -0.79 -30.06 10.47
N ARG A 27 -0.64 -29.05 11.33
CA ARG A 27 0.45 -28.98 12.32
C ARG A 27 0.19 -29.89 13.52
N GLU A 28 -1.07 -30.13 13.86
CA GLU A 28 -1.48 -31.01 14.95
C GLU A 28 -1.46 -32.50 14.56
N CYS A 29 -1.29 -32.79 13.27
CA CYS A 29 -1.19 -34.16 12.75
C CYS A 29 0.26 -34.66 12.77
N ASP A 30 0.56 -35.68 13.58
CA ASP A 30 1.91 -36.25 13.72
C ASP A 30 2.20 -37.28 12.61
N ILE A 31 2.47 -36.76 11.42
CA ILE A 31 2.50 -37.55 10.18
C ILE A 31 3.70 -38.49 10.14
N ALA A 32 3.45 -39.78 10.29
CA ALA A 32 4.47 -40.81 10.12
C ALA A 32 3.84 -42.12 9.62
N PRO A 33 4.64 -43.01 8.98
CA PRO A 33 4.10 -44.24 8.40
C PRO A 33 3.33 -45.09 9.41
N GLU A 34 3.85 -45.15 10.65
CA GLU A 34 3.32 -45.93 11.76
C GLU A 34 2.38 -45.15 12.71
N ARG A 35 2.26 -43.82 12.57
CA ARG A 35 1.47 -42.93 13.45
C ARG A 35 0.24 -42.37 12.74
N ASP A 36 0.19 -41.07 12.48
CA ASP A 36 -0.99 -40.45 11.90
C ASP A 36 -0.79 -40.17 10.41
N TRP A 37 -1.87 -40.22 9.64
CA TRP A 37 -1.86 -39.91 8.21
C TRP A 37 -2.76 -38.71 7.97
N TYR A 38 -2.31 -37.76 7.14
CA TYR A 38 -3.15 -36.65 6.75
C TYR A 38 -3.67 -36.88 5.32
N CYS A 39 -4.99 -37.01 5.19
CA CYS A 39 -5.63 -37.32 3.92
C CYS A 39 -6.45 -36.14 3.43
N VAL A 40 -6.29 -35.81 2.15
CA VAL A 40 -7.16 -34.86 1.46
C VAL A 40 -8.28 -35.64 0.80
N VAL A 41 -9.51 -35.32 1.18
CA VAL A 41 -10.71 -36.08 0.89
C VAL A 41 -11.74 -35.19 0.22
N ARG A 42 -12.28 -35.67 -0.89
CA ARG A 42 -13.40 -35.05 -1.59
C ARG A 42 -14.70 -35.62 -1.03
N VAL A 43 -15.67 -34.74 -0.81
CA VAL A 43 -16.95 -35.09 -0.21
C VAL A 43 -18.08 -34.64 -1.14
N ILE A 44 -18.95 -35.59 -1.49
CA ILE A 44 -20.14 -35.36 -2.30
C ILE A 44 -21.36 -35.54 -1.40
N LEU A 45 -22.19 -34.50 -1.29
CA LEU A 45 -23.41 -34.54 -0.49
C LEU A 45 -24.52 -35.32 -1.21
N THR A 46 -25.24 -36.16 -0.47
CA THR A 46 -26.30 -37.07 -0.92
C THR A 46 -27.47 -37.09 0.09
N GLY A 47 -28.71 -37.37 -0.34
CA GLY A 47 -29.89 -37.51 0.54
C GLY A 47 -31.12 -36.68 0.14
N ASP A 48 -32.25 -36.92 0.82
CA ASP A 48 -33.58 -36.32 0.53
C ASP A 48 -33.60 -34.79 0.42
N ALA A 49 -32.74 -34.09 1.19
CA ALA A 49 -32.60 -32.62 1.15
C ALA A 49 -31.96 -32.11 -0.15
N VAL A 50 -31.14 -32.92 -0.81
CA VAL A 50 -30.53 -32.61 -2.12
C VAL A 50 -31.48 -33.02 -3.26
N GLU A 51 -32.27 -34.10 -3.08
CA GLU A 51 -33.14 -34.66 -4.13
C GLU A 51 -34.51 -33.94 -4.30
N ARG A 52 -35.07 -33.26 -3.29
CA ARG A 52 -36.41 -32.62 -3.34
C ARG A 52 -36.46 -31.20 -3.93
N SER A 53 -35.46 -30.76 -4.69
CA SER A 53 -35.22 -29.35 -5.02
C SER A 53 -36.35 -28.61 -5.79
N ARG A 54 -37.03 -27.70 -5.07
CA ARG A 54 -37.30 -26.31 -5.48
C ARG A 54 -36.79 -25.38 -4.35
N SER A 55 -35.51 -24.94 -4.43
CA SER A 55 -34.71 -24.12 -3.46
C SER A 55 -34.14 -24.88 -2.23
N PRO A 56 -32.96 -24.56 -1.60
CA PRO A 56 -31.90 -23.56 -1.84
C PRO A 56 -30.48 -24.15 -2.12
N PHE A 57 -30.32 -25.47 -2.23
CA PHE A 57 -29.06 -26.13 -2.64
C PHE A 57 -28.99 -26.20 -4.17
N GLU A 58 -28.91 -25.04 -4.81
CA GLU A 58 -28.82 -24.97 -6.27
C GLU A 58 -27.55 -25.71 -6.73
N VAL A 59 -27.75 -26.76 -7.53
CA VAL A 59 -26.70 -27.73 -7.88
C VAL A 59 -25.76 -27.18 -8.96
N ASP A 60 -26.17 -26.14 -9.68
CA ASP A 60 -25.36 -25.48 -10.70
C ASP A 60 -26.00 -24.12 -11.06
N ASP A 61 -25.46 -23.02 -10.55
CA ASP A 61 -25.57 -21.73 -11.23
C ASP A 61 -24.17 -21.41 -11.78
N GLY A 62 -24.06 -20.93 -13.01
CA GLY A 62 -22.76 -20.50 -13.57
C GLY A 62 -22.11 -19.33 -12.79
N LYS A 63 -22.71 -18.92 -11.66
CA LYS A 63 -22.40 -17.74 -10.86
C LYS A 63 -21.94 -18.03 -9.42
N ARG A 64 -22.06 -19.27 -8.90
CA ARG A 64 -21.57 -19.66 -7.56
C ARG A 64 -20.84 -21.00 -7.60
N PHE A 65 -20.12 -21.31 -6.54
CA PHE A 65 -19.53 -22.63 -6.35
C PHE A 65 -20.62 -23.66 -6.03
N ARG A 66 -20.51 -24.85 -6.64
CA ARG A 66 -21.40 -25.99 -6.38
C ARG A 66 -21.33 -26.38 -4.89
N ARG A 67 -22.44 -26.19 -4.17
CA ARG A 67 -22.52 -26.42 -2.72
C ARG A 67 -22.69 -27.90 -2.32
N THR A 68 -22.84 -28.80 -3.30
CA THR A 68 -22.90 -30.26 -3.09
C THR A 68 -21.54 -30.96 -3.17
N LEU A 69 -20.49 -30.24 -3.55
CA LEU A 69 -19.12 -30.74 -3.66
C LEU A 69 -18.22 -29.99 -2.68
N LEU A 70 -17.63 -30.71 -1.72
CA LEU A 70 -16.80 -30.13 -0.67
C LEU A 70 -15.40 -30.78 -0.65
N ASP A 71 -14.42 -30.07 -0.11
CA ASP A 71 -13.09 -30.62 0.18
C ASP A 71 -12.85 -30.65 1.70
N ARG A 72 -12.26 -31.75 2.16
CA ARG A 72 -11.91 -31.99 3.55
C ARG A 72 -10.45 -32.41 3.67
N GLY A 73 -9.78 -31.93 4.70
CA GLY A 73 -8.47 -32.42 5.13
C GLY A 73 -8.67 -33.09 6.47
N VAL A 74 -8.33 -34.36 6.60
CA VAL A 74 -8.53 -35.11 7.85
C VAL A 74 -7.23 -35.72 8.33
N CYS A 75 -6.96 -35.55 9.62
CA CYS A 75 -5.91 -36.27 10.30
C CYS A 75 -6.47 -37.60 10.83
N LEU A 76 -6.06 -38.71 10.22
CA LEU A 76 -6.43 -40.06 10.62
C LEU A 76 -5.41 -40.62 11.59
N LYS A 77 -5.84 -40.88 12.83
CA LYS A 77 -4.96 -41.46 13.86
C LYS A 77 -4.65 -42.92 13.58
N ALA A 78 -3.49 -43.40 14.04
CA ALA A 78 -3.11 -44.81 13.93
C ALA A 78 -4.23 -45.78 14.36
N SER A 79 -4.88 -45.50 15.49
CA SER A 79 -5.96 -46.31 16.06
C SER A 79 -7.24 -46.34 15.23
N GLN A 80 -7.48 -45.31 14.42
CA GLN A 80 -8.66 -45.22 13.54
C GLN A 80 -8.45 -45.97 12.23
N ARG A 81 -7.20 -46.30 11.88
CA ARG A 81 -6.83 -47.06 10.68
C ARG A 81 -6.85 -48.58 10.91
N THR A 82 -6.79 -49.03 12.16
CA THR A 82 -6.75 -50.45 12.52
C THR A 82 -8.09 -50.96 13.06
N VAL A 83 -8.90 -51.49 12.13
CA VAL A 83 -9.94 -52.55 12.29
C VAL A 83 -11.38 -52.16 12.68
N ARG A 84 -12.36 -52.65 11.86
CA ARG A 84 -13.56 -53.41 12.29
C ARG A 84 -13.95 -54.45 11.24
N ASP A 85 -13.86 -55.73 11.59
CA ASP A 85 -14.47 -56.83 10.83
C ASP A 85 -16.00 -56.66 10.79
N GLY A 86 -16.59 -56.70 9.58
CA GLY A 86 -18.05 -56.79 9.39
C GLY A 86 -18.72 -55.74 8.51
N ILE A 87 -17.99 -54.78 7.93
CA ILE A 87 -18.60 -53.70 7.12
C ILE A 87 -18.45 -54.01 5.63
N GLN A 88 -19.58 -54.14 4.93
CA GLN A 88 -19.59 -54.22 3.47
C GLN A 88 -19.15 -52.88 2.86
N ALA A 89 -18.10 -52.91 2.03
CA ALA A 89 -17.71 -51.79 1.19
C ALA A 89 -18.84 -51.49 0.19
N GLY A 90 -19.55 -50.38 0.38
CA GLY A 90 -20.66 -50.07 -0.53
C GLY A 90 -21.38 -48.76 -0.25
N SER A 91 -20.85 -47.67 -0.75
CA SER A 91 -21.72 -46.68 -1.41
C SER A 91 -21.30 -46.64 -2.88
N LYS A 92 -22.13 -47.23 -3.76
CA LYS A 92 -22.00 -46.96 -5.19
C LYS A 92 -22.30 -45.48 -5.39
N LEU A 93 -21.52 -44.82 -6.25
CA LEU A 93 -21.81 -43.44 -6.65
C LEU A 93 -23.31 -43.33 -7.02
N PRO A 94 -24.04 -42.30 -6.53
CA PRO A 94 -25.45 -42.12 -6.86
C PRO A 94 -25.68 -42.18 -8.37
N ALA A 95 -26.73 -42.87 -8.83
CA ALA A 95 -27.04 -43.01 -10.26
C ALA A 95 -27.32 -41.66 -10.95
N SER A 96 -27.67 -40.63 -10.18
CA SER A 96 -27.87 -39.25 -10.61
C SER A 96 -26.57 -38.48 -10.90
N TRP A 97 -25.40 -39.03 -10.56
CA TRP A 97 -24.10 -38.37 -10.74
C TRP A 97 -23.31 -39.02 -11.87
N ASN A 98 -22.89 -38.22 -12.86
CA ASN A 98 -22.06 -38.71 -13.94
C ASN A 98 -20.61 -38.89 -13.48
N ARG A 99 -19.95 -39.97 -13.92
CA ARG A 99 -18.50 -40.14 -13.76
C ARG A 99 -17.71 -39.02 -14.46
N ALA A 100 -18.25 -38.47 -15.55
CA ALA A 100 -17.63 -37.36 -16.28
C ALA A 100 -17.67 -36.03 -15.50
N ASP A 101 -18.59 -35.88 -14.53
CA ASP A 101 -18.63 -34.71 -13.62
C ASP A 101 -17.59 -34.81 -12.49
N ARG A 102 -16.91 -35.96 -12.38
CA ARG A 102 -15.74 -36.11 -11.52
C ARG A 102 -14.55 -35.48 -12.21
N TYR A 103 -14.05 -34.39 -11.65
CA TYR A 103 -12.75 -33.87 -12.07
C TYR A 103 -11.64 -34.75 -11.48
N ILE A 104 -11.16 -35.73 -12.27
CA ILE A 104 -10.17 -36.73 -11.88
C ILE A 104 -8.77 -36.10 -11.97
N LEU A 105 -8.20 -35.73 -10.81
CA LEU A 105 -6.77 -35.99 -10.61
C LEU A 105 -6.66 -37.51 -10.50
N ASN A 106 -6.24 -38.14 -11.59
CA ASN A 106 -6.06 -39.57 -11.63
C ASN A 106 -5.08 -39.93 -10.50
N ARG A 107 -5.44 -40.91 -9.66
CA ARG A 107 -4.57 -41.34 -8.56
C ARG A 107 -3.17 -41.69 -9.07
N THR A 108 -3.06 -42.13 -10.32
CA THR A 108 -1.79 -42.37 -11.01
C THR A 108 -0.83 -41.18 -11.05
N TYR A 109 -1.30 -39.95 -10.84
CA TYR A 109 -0.44 -38.76 -10.78
C TYR A 109 0.30 -38.64 -9.44
N PHE A 110 -0.22 -39.27 -8.39
CA PHE A 110 0.43 -39.31 -7.09
C PHE A 110 1.36 -40.54 -7.00
N PRO A 111 2.47 -40.46 -6.25
CA PRO A 111 3.29 -41.63 -5.98
C PRO A 111 2.48 -42.71 -5.26
N HIS A 112 2.77 -43.99 -5.54
CA HIS A 112 2.11 -45.13 -4.88
C HIS A 112 2.16 -45.05 -3.34
N ALA A 113 3.21 -44.44 -2.78
CA ALA A 113 3.33 -44.21 -1.34
C ALA A 113 2.18 -43.36 -0.77
N MET A 114 1.61 -42.43 -1.55
CA MET A 114 0.54 -41.53 -1.13
C MET A 114 -0.87 -42.09 -1.40
N HIS A 115 -0.98 -43.27 -1.99
CA HIS A 115 -2.28 -43.87 -2.28
C HIS A 115 -2.94 -44.38 -0.98
N PRO A 116 -4.25 -44.15 -0.82
CA PRO A 116 -5.00 -44.75 0.27
C PRO A 116 -5.17 -46.26 0.02
N ASP A 117 -5.16 -47.04 1.09
CA ASP A 117 -5.68 -48.41 1.09
C ASP A 117 -7.18 -48.41 1.39
N VAL A 118 -7.85 -49.54 1.14
CA VAL A 118 -9.31 -49.68 1.26
C VAL A 118 -9.80 -49.36 2.68
N TRP A 119 -9.01 -49.69 3.71
CA TRP A 119 -9.38 -49.42 5.10
C TRP A 119 -9.27 -47.93 5.45
N THR A 120 -8.24 -47.26 4.94
CA THR A 120 -8.10 -45.81 5.08
C THR A 120 -9.25 -45.04 4.42
N GLU A 121 -9.75 -45.50 3.26
CA GLU A 121 -10.94 -44.89 2.63
C GLU A 121 -12.19 -45.03 3.49
N LEU A 122 -12.42 -46.21 4.07
CA LEU A 122 -13.56 -46.45 4.95
C LEU A 122 -13.49 -45.60 6.23
N ALA A 123 -12.32 -45.54 6.86
CA ALA A 123 -12.11 -44.76 8.09
C ALA A 123 -12.31 -43.25 7.86
N ALA A 124 -11.81 -42.71 6.75
CA ALA A 124 -12.04 -41.31 6.38
C ALA A 124 -13.52 -41.03 6.10
N SER A 125 -14.18 -41.95 5.40
CA SER A 125 -15.60 -41.85 5.07
C SER A 125 -16.48 -41.79 6.32
N GLU A 126 -16.23 -42.66 7.29
CA GLU A 126 -16.95 -42.71 8.57
C GLU A 126 -16.72 -41.42 9.37
N LEU A 127 -15.46 -41.01 9.56
CA LEU A 127 -15.11 -39.80 10.30
C LEU A 127 -15.77 -38.54 9.71
N ILE A 128 -15.75 -38.41 8.39
CA ILE A 128 -16.37 -37.26 7.71
C ILE A 128 -17.89 -37.33 7.83
N SER A 129 -18.48 -38.50 7.59
CA SER A 129 -19.93 -38.69 7.65
C SER A 129 -20.49 -38.41 9.05
N ASP A 130 -19.80 -38.84 10.10
CA ASP A 130 -20.17 -38.55 11.49
C ASP A 130 -20.11 -37.06 11.79
N ARG A 131 -19.01 -36.39 11.43
CA ARG A 131 -18.88 -34.92 11.60
C ARG A 131 -19.98 -34.16 10.85
N LEU A 132 -20.35 -34.63 9.65
CA LEU A 132 -21.41 -34.04 8.84
C LEU A 132 -22.79 -34.29 9.44
N ALA A 133 -23.09 -35.50 9.89
CA ALA A 133 -24.37 -35.88 10.47
C ALA A 133 -24.65 -35.12 11.79
N VAL A 134 -23.61 -34.85 12.59
CA VAL A 134 -23.74 -34.06 13.82
C VAL A 134 -24.18 -32.62 13.55
N ARG A 135 -23.64 -31.98 12.50
CA ARG A 135 -23.98 -30.59 12.16
C ARG A 135 -25.21 -30.48 11.24
N HIS A 136 -25.43 -31.50 10.41
CA HIS A 136 -26.45 -31.52 9.36
C HIS A 136 -27.07 -32.93 9.23
N PRO A 137 -28.04 -33.30 10.09
CA PRO A 137 -28.58 -34.67 10.16
C PRO A 137 -29.35 -35.13 8.92
N ALA A 138 -29.76 -34.20 8.04
CA ALA A 138 -30.47 -34.50 6.79
C ALA A 138 -29.54 -34.77 5.60
N LEU A 139 -28.22 -34.61 5.76
CA LEU A 139 -27.23 -34.79 4.71
C LEU A 139 -26.44 -36.07 4.93
N ARG A 140 -26.16 -36.81 3.85
CA ARG A 140 -25.21 -37.91 3.81
C ARG A 140 -24.06 -37.58 2.88
N ALA A 141 -22.93 -38.25 3.04
CA ALA A 141 -21.73 -38.00 2.27
C ALA A 141 -21.24 -39.26 1.54
N TYR A 142 -20.86 -39.10 0.28
CA TYR A 142 -19.98 -40.01 -0.42
C TYR A 142 -18.57 -39.40 -0.43
N THR A 143 -17.57 -40.13 0.06
CA THR A 143 -16.20 -39.61 0.16
C THR A 143 -15.24 -40.34 -0.76
N GLU A 144 -14.30 -39.61 -1.34
CA GLU A 144 -13.21 -40.16 -2.14
C GLU A 144 -11.90 -39.50 -1.72
N ILE A 145 -10.92 -40.30 -1.29
CA ILE A 145 -9.59 -39.77 -0.94
C ILE A 145 -8.81 -39.47 -2.21
N GLU A 146 -8.27 -38.25 -2.32
CA GLU A 146 -7.37 -37.84 -3.41
C GLU A 146 -5.96 -38.41 -3.19
N TYR A 147 -5.38 -38.14 -2.03
CA TYR A 147 -4.08 -38.66 -1.58
C TYR A 147 -3.95 -38.55 -0.06
N CYS A 148 -3.04 -39.34 0.51
CA CYS A 148 -2.66 -39.27 1.92
C CYS A 148 -1.15 -39.03 2.06
N LEU A 149 -0.78 -38.11 2.93
CA LEU A 149 0.59 -37.85 3.32
C LEU A 149 0.93 -38.77 4.50
N LYS A 150 1.88 -39.68 4.27
CA LYS A 150 2.28 -40.74 5.23
C LYS A 150 3.65 -40.48 5.87
N SER A 151 4.37 -39.47 5.43
CA SER A 151 5.67 -39.06 5.94
C SER A 151 5.71 -37.54 5.99
N ASP A 152 6.16 -36.96 7.10
CA ASP A 152 6.28 -35.50 7.22
C ASP A 152 7.23 -34.92 6.15
N PRO A 153 6.72 -34.15 5.19
CA PRO A 153 7.52 -33.56 4.12
C PRO A 153 8.26 -32.26 4.54
N LYS A 154 7.98 -31.69 5.72
CA LYS A 154 8.59 -30.43 6.18
C LYS A 154 10.13 -30.45 6.27
N PRO A 155 10.78 -31.51 6.80
CA PRO A 155 12.24 -31.53 6.91
C PRO A 155 12.93 -31.56 5.54
N GLU A 156 12.28 -32.15 4.52
CA GLU A 156 12.78 -32.13 3.15
C GLU A 156 12.61 -30.75 2.51
N TYR A 157 11.50 -30.07 2.79
CA TYR A 157 11.24 -28.71 2.36
C TYR A 157 12.30 -27.72 2.89
N ASP A 158 12.57 -27.73 4.19
CA ASP A 158 13.54 -26.80 4.81
C ASP A 158 14.95 -27.00 4.26
N ARG A 159 15.36 -28.26 4.04
CA ARG A 159 16.65 -28.57 3.40
C ARG A 159 16.66 -28.14 1.94
N ALA A 160 15.61 -28.41 1.17
CA ALA A 160 15.53 -28.03 -0.24
C ALA A 160 15.53 -26.51 -0.43
N LEU A 161 14.84 -25.78 0.45
CA LEU A 161 14.83 -24.32 0.49
C LEU A 161 16.23 -23.77 0.82
N GLY A 162 16.87 -24.31 1.86
CA GLY A 162 18.23 -23.94 2.24
C GLY A 162 19.26 -24.19 1.14
N VAL A 163 19.21 -25.35 0.48
CA VAL A 163 20.10 -25.70 -0.65
C VAL A 163 19.82 -24.80 -1.85
N THR A 164 18.57 -24.53 -2.18
CA THR A 164 18.19 -23.67 -3.32
C THR A 164 18.60 -22.21 -3.09
N LEU A 165 18.41 -21.68 -1.88
CA LEU A 165 18.92 -20.37 -1.47
C LEU A 165 20.45 -20.31 -1.52
N ALA A 166 21.15 -21.34 -1.04
CA ALA A 166 22.60 -21.40 -1.09
C ALA A 166 23.14 -21.49 -2.52
N VAL A 167 22.51 -22.29 -3.39
CA VAL A 167 22.89 -22.43 -4.81
C VAL A 167 22.58 -21.14 -5.58
N THR A 168 21.44 -20.49 -5.34
CA THR A 168 21.10 -19.22 -5.98
C THR A 168 21.99 -18.07 -5.52
N LEU A 169 22.30 -17.98 -4.21
CA LEU A 169 23.29 -17.03 -3.68
C LEU A 169 24.70 -17.32 -4.19
N GLY A 170 25.08 -18.60 -4.29
CA GLY A 170 26.35 -19.03 -4.86
C GLY A 170 26.49 -18.67 -6.34
N LEU A 171 25.46 -18.96 -7.15
CA LEU A 171 25.38 -18.56 -8.56
C LEU A 171 25.33 -17.05 -8.72
N ALA A 172 24.59 -16.33 -7.88
CA ALA A 172 24.54 -14.87 -7.90
C ALA A 172 25.91 -14.26 -7.55
N CYS A 173 26.60 -14.78 -6.54
CA CYS A 173 27.97 -14.39 -6.20
C CYS A 173 28.95 -14.72 -7.34
N VAL A 174 28.88 -15.93 -7.92
CA VAL A 174 29.74 -16.32 -9.04
C VAL A 174 29.48 -15.45 -10.27
N LEU A 175 28.21 -15.16 -10.58
CA LEU A 175 27.83 -14.26 -11.68
C LEU A 175 28.24 -12.82 -11.39
N LEU A 176 28.09 -12.31 -10.17
CA LEU A 176 28.54 -10.96 -9.80
C LEU A 176 30.07 -10.82 -9.83
N LEU A 177 30.80 -11.86 -9.41
CA LEU A 177 32.26 -11.89 -9.35
C LEU A 177 32.91 -12.19 -10.72
N LYS A 178 32.29 -13.02 -11.57
CA LYS A 178 32.80 -13.39 -12.92
C LYS A 178 32.16 -12.65 -14.09
N ALA A 179 31.02 -11.95 -13.94
CA ALA A 179 30.43 -11.16 -15.03
C ALA A 179 31.39 -10.08 -15.56
N ARG A 180 32.30 -9.61 -14.72
CA ARG A 180 33.31 -8.61 -15.11
C ARG A 180 34.41 -9.19 -16.02
N SER A 181 34.70 -10.50 -15.93
CA SER A 181 35.83 -11.13 -16.64
C SER A 181 35.40 -11.93 -17.87
N TRP A 182 34.20 -12.52 -17.89
CA TRP A 182 33.75 -13.39 -18.99
C TRP A 182 32.87 -12.66 -20.03
N ILE A 183 32.12 -11.62 -19.65
CA ILE A 183 31.08 -11.02 -20.52
C ILE A 183 31.60 -9.81 -21.30
N LEU A 184 32.52 -9.01 -20.76
CA LEU A 184 33.00 -7.79 -21.43
C LEU A 184 33.75 -8.03 -22.76
N PRO A 185 34.57 -9.08 -22.93
CA PRO A 185 35.30 -9.29 -24.18
C PRO A 185 34.43 -9.84 -25.32
N GLU A 186 33.51 -10.77 -25.03
CA GLU A 186 32.67 -11.44 -26.04
C GLU A 186 31.39 -10.67 -26.40
N PHE A 187 30.93 -9.75 -25.55
CA PHE A 187 29.75 -8.91 -25.80
C PHE A 187 30.04 -7.46 -26.14
N SER A 188 31.30 -7.10 -26.41
CA SER A 188 31.58 -5.81 -27.06
C SER A 188 31.16 -5.93 -28.54
N PRO A 189 30.03 -5.35 -28.97
CA PRO A 189 29.65 -5.42 -30.36
C PRO A 189 30.70 -4.70 -31.21
N PRO A 190 31.08 -5.21 -32.40
CA PRO A 190 31.80 -4.38 -33.36
C PRO A 190 31.00 -3.10 -33.59
N LYS A 191 31.69 -1.95 -33.55
CA LYS A 191 31.15 -0.60 -33.71
C LYS A 191 30.17 -0.50 -34.89
N THR A 192 28.92 -0.83 -34.64
CA THR A 192 27.75 -0.57 -35.48
C THR A 192 26.83 0.27 -34.63
N GLN A 193 26.26 1.31 -35.23
CA GLN A 193 25.51 2.32 -34.48
C GLN A 193 24.44 1.63 -33.60
N PRO A 194 24.45 1.83 -32.28
CA PRO A 194 23.49 1.16 -31.40
C PRO A 194 22.09 1.64 -31.79
N ILE A 195 21.19 0.69 -32.04
CA ILE A 195 19.76 0.98 -32.20
C ILE A 195 19.33 1.78 -30.98
N LYS A 196 18.70 2.95 -31.20
CA LYS A 196 18.20 3.81 -30.11
C LYS A 196 17.33 2.98 -29.17
N GLN A 197 17.76 2.86 -27.92
CA GLN A 197 17.03 2.12 -26.89
C GLN A 197 15.62 2.72 -26.71
N LEU A 198 14.60 1.88 -26.80
CA LEU A 198 13.20 2.28 -26.73
C LEU A 198 12.77 2.36 -25.25
N VAL A 199 12.81 3.55 -24.66
CA VAL A 199 12.49 3.80 -23.24
C VAL A 199 11.16 3.17 -22.80
N VAL A 200 10.13 3.25 -23.66
CA VAL A 200 8.79 2.70 -23.40
C VAL A 200 8.82 1.18 -23.22
N PHE A 201 9.70 0.49 -23.95
CA PHE A 201 9.80 -0.97 -23.89
C PHE A 201 10.41 -1.41 -22.55
N ASP A 202 11.40 -0.69 -22.05
CA ASP A 202 12.02 -1.00 -20.77
C ASP A 202 11.09 -0.67 -19.60
N LEU A 203 10.33 0.44 -19.69
CA LEU A 203 9.26 0.75 -18.75
C LEU A 203 8.19 -0.34 -18.72
N HIS A 204 7.69 -0.78 -19.88
CA HIS A 204 6.67 -1.81 -19.94
C HIS A 204 7.18 -3.18 -19.48
N LYS A 205 8.43 -3.58 -19.82
CA LYS A 205 9.02 -4.82 -19.29
C LYS A 205 9.13 -4.81 -17.76
N CYS A 206 9.49 -3.67 -17.17
CA CYS A 206 9.63 -3.56 -15.72
C CYS A 206 8.26 -3.54 -15.01
N PHE A 207 7.37 -2.63 -15.41
CA PHE A 207 6.09 -2.45 -14.71
C PHE A 207 4.98 -3.41 -15.19
N GLY A 208 4.99 -3.79 -16.46
CA GLY A 208 4.06 -4.76 -17.03
C GLY A 208 4.24 -6.14 -16.41
N ALA A 209 5.49 -6.58 -16.17
CA ALA A 209 5.76 -7.84 -15.48
C ALA A 209 5.23 -7.83 -14.03
N VAL A 210 5.42 -6.71 -13.30
CA VAL A 210 4.82 -6.55 -11.96
C VAL A 210 3.30 -6.60 -12.02
N GLY A 211 2.68 -5.96 -13.02
CA GLY A 211 1.24 -6.02 -13.24
C GLY A 211 0.74 -7.44 -13.52
N VAL A 212 1.50 -8.25 -14.26
CA VAL A 212 1.19 -9.68 -14.51
C VAL A 212 1.27 -10.49 -13.22
N VAL A 213 2.32 -10.31 -12.41
CA VAL A 213 2.46 -11.01 -11.12
C VAL A 213 1.30 -10.66 -10.19
N ILE A 214 0.94 -9.38 -10.07
CA ILE A 214 -0.22 -8.96 -9.28
C ILE A 214 -1.51 -9.58 -9.82
N ALA A 215 -1.69 -9.58 -11.15
CA ALA A 215 -2.86 -10.21 -11.76
C ALA A 215 -2.93 -11.71 -11.46
N HIS A 216 -1.81 -12.45 -11.51
CA HIS A 216 -1.76 -13.86 -11.16
C HIS A 216 -2.08 -14.10 -9.66
N CYS A 217 -1.50 -13.31 -8.76
CA CYS A 217 -1.78 -13.42 -7.33
C CYS A 217 -3.25 -13.14 -7.00
N CYS A 218 -3.84 -12.10 -7.62
CA CYS A 218 -5.23 -11.71 -7.36
C CYS A 218 -6.27 -12.55 -8.09
N LEU A 219 -5.95 -13.12 -9.26
CA LEU A 219 -6.86 -14.00 -10.00
C LEU A 219 -6.71 -15.44 -9.52
N PHE A 220 -5.50 -16.01 -9.59
CA PHE A 220 -5.30 -17.44 -9.30
C PHE A 220 -5.18 -17.74 -7.80
N GLY A 221 -4.59 -16.84 -7.00
CA GLY A 221 -4.46 -17.05 -5.56
C GLY A 221 -5.81 -17.28 -4.87
N SER A 222 -6.84 -16.54 -5.27
CA SER A 222 -8.19 -16.63 -4.70
C SER A 222 -8.97 -17.89 -5.10
N PHE A 223 -8.59 -18.59 -6.19
CA PHE A 223 -9.24 -19.85 -6.60
C PHE A 223 -8.47 -21.09 -6.15
N LEU A 224 -7.16 -20.96 -5.91
CA LEU A 224 -6.28 -22.08 -5.53
C LEU A 224 -6.16 -22.25 -4.01
N MET A 225 -6.52 -21.24 -3.22
CA MET A 225 -6.42 -21.24 -1.76
C MET A 225 -7.82 -21.20 -1.10
N PRO A 226 -8.01 -21.87 0.05
CA PRO A 226 -9.25 -21.76 0.82
C PRO A 226 -9.41 -20.32 1.32
N MET A 227 -10.61 -19.74 1.13
CA MET A 227 -10.94 -18.39 1.60
C MET A 227 -12.09 -18.44 2.60
N GLU A 228 -11.98 -17.64 3.66
CA GLU A 228 -13.00 -17.56 4.71
C GLU A 228 -14.33 -17.00 4.21
N ASN A 229 -14.30 -16.03 3.29
CA ASN A 229 -15.50 -15.42 2.70
C ASN A 229 -15.60 -15.67 1.19
N ILE A 230 -16.12 -16.85 0.84
CA ILE A 230 -16.27 -17.28 -0.56
C ILE A 230 -17.40 -16.54 -1.28
N GLU A 231 -18.39 -16.03 -0.55
CA GLU A 231 -19.53 -15.29 -1.11
C GLU A 231 -19.09 -13.94 -1.69
N LEU A 232 -18.13 -13.27 -1.06
CA LEU A 232 -17.50 -12.08 -1.62
C LEU A 232 -16.83 -12.35 -2.97
N LEU A 233 -16.18 -13.50 -3.12
CA LEU A 233 -15.54 -13.87 -4.37
C LEU A 233 -16.58 -14.11 -5.47
N GLU A 234 -17.66 -14.82 -5.14
CA GLU A 234 -18.81 -15.04 -6.02
C GLU A 234 -19.46 -13.72 -6.45
N GLU A 235 -19.67 -12.78 -5.51
CA GLU A 235 -20.23 -11.45 -5.78
C GLU A 235 -19.33 -10.61 -6.70
N VAL A 236 -18.02 -10.57 -6.42
CA VAL A 236 -17.05 -9.77 -7.20
C VAL A 236 -16.91 -10.29 -8.63
N ILE A 237 -16.93 -11.60 -8.82
CA ILE A 237 -16.78 -12.23 -10.14
C ILE A 237 -18.11 -12.26 -10.90
N GLY A 238 -19.24 -12.36 -10.19
CA GLY A 238 -20.58 -12.27 -10.74
C GLY A 238 -21.00 -10.85 -11.13
N HIS A 239 -20.30 -9.81 -10.65
CA HIS A 239 -20.59 -8.42 -10.97
C HIS A 239 -20.46 -8.15 -12.49
N PRO A 240 -21.36 -7.36 -13.13
CA PRO A 240 -21.35 -7.10 -14.57
C PRO A 240 -20.01 -6.53 -15.08
N ASN A 241 -19.36 -5.67 -14.28
CA ASN A 241 -18.02 -5.13 -14.58
C ASN A 241 -16.90 -6.18 -14.62
N ALA A 242 -17.09 -7.41 -14.11
CA ALA A 242 -16.05 -8.44 -14.13
C ALA A 242 -15.68 -8.86 -15.56
N LYS A 243 -16.68 -8.97 -16.46
CA LYS A 243 -16.46 -9.27 -17.89
C LYS A 243 -15.54 -8.23 -18.56
N LEU A 244 -15.70 -6.95 -18.24
CA LEU A 244 -14.83 -5.87 -18.72
C LEU A 244 -13.37 -6.08 -18.27
N TRP A 245 -13.15 -6.44 -17.01
CA TRP A 245 -11.81 -6.71 -16.49
C TRP A 245 -11.17 -7.96 -17.13
N ARG A 246 -11.95 -9.03 -17.35
CA ARG A 246 -11.47 -10.25 -18.03
C ARG A 246 -11.00 -9.97 -19.46
N LEU A 247 -11.62 -9.01 -20.16
CA LEU A 247 -11.15 -8.56 -21.47
C LEU A 247 -9.88 -7.71 -21.37
N LEU A 248 -9.81 -6.73 -20.45
CA LEU A 248 -8.68 -5.80 -20.40
C LEU A 248 -7.39 -6.40 -19.84
N CYS A 249 -7.46 -7.25 -18.81
CA CYS A 249 -6.28 -7.79 -18.13
C CYS A 249 -5.30 -8.53 -19.06
N PRO A 250 -5.74 -9.39 -19.99
CA PRO A 250 -4.88 -10.04 -20.98
C PRO A 250 -3.98 -9.09 -21.78
N PHE A 251 -4.40 -7.85 -22.03
CA PHE A 251 -3.59 -6.88 -22.79
C PHE A 251 -2.23 -6.63 -22.15
N LEU A 252 -2.10 -6.76 -20.82
CA LEU A 252 -0.81 -6.63 -20.12
C LEU A 252 0.23 -7.64 -20.64
N MET A 253 -0.19 -8.85 -20.99
CA MET A 253 0.68 -9.89 -21.52
C MET A 253 0.84 -9.79 -23.05
N LEU A 254 -0.26 -9.51 -23.77
CA LEU A 254 -0.26 -9.57 -25.24
C LEU A 254 0.63 -8.49 -25.89
N VAL A 255 0.90 -7.39 -25.20
CA VAL A 255 1.83 -6.35 -25.66
C VAL A 255 3.25 -6.87 -25.88
N PHE A 256 3.67 -7.91 -25.14
CA PHE A 256 5.01 -8.47 -25.32
C PHE A 256 5.18 -9.14 -26.70
N PHE A 257 4.12 -9.76 -27.27
CA PHE A 257 4.14 -10.30 -28.64
C PHE A 257 4.33 -9.18 -29.69
N MET A 258 3.69 -8.03 -29.48
CA MET A 258 3.87 -6.84 -30.32
C MET A 258 5.30 -6.27 -30.19
N MET A 259 5.85 -6.20 -28.98
CA MET A 259 7.21 -5.71 -28.76
C MET A 259 8.27 -6.62 -29.40
N SER A 260 8.10 -7.94 -29.28
CA SER A 260 8.98 -8.98 -29.84
C SER A 260 9.07 -8.84 -31.37
N SER A 261 7.93 -8.77 -32.04
CA SER A 261 7.81 -8.62 -33.50
C SER A 261 8.28 -7.25 -34.02
N MET A 262 8.00 -6.16 -33.30
CA MET A 262 8.49 -4.81 -33.65
C MET A 262 10.01 -4.74 -33.61
N LEU A 263 10.63 -5.27 -32.55
CA LEU A 263 12.09 -5.25 -32.40
C LEU A 263 12.78 -6.11 -33.46
N LEU A 264 12.22 -7.29 -33.78
CA LEU A 264 12.69 -8.11 -34.88
C LEU A 264 12.65 -7.33 -36.21
N THR A 265 11.51 -6.70 -36.51
CA THR A 265 11.30 -5.97 -37.76
C THR A 265 12.28 -4.80 -37.91
N VAL A 266 12.45 -4.00 -36.84
CA VAL A 266 13.41 -2.87 -36.84
C VAL A 266 14.84 -3.37 -37.04
N LYS A 267 15.26 -4.42 -36.34
CA LYS A 267 16.61 -4.99 -36.47
C LYS A 267 16.90 -5.46 -37.90
N LEU A 268 15.94 -6.13 -38.54
CA LEU A 268 16.12 -6.64 -39.90
C LEU A 268 16.05 -5.53 -40.98
N LEU A 269 15.28 -4.47 -40.74
CA LEU A 269 15.18 -3.33 -41.66
C LEU A 269 16.38 -2.37 -41.57
N GLN A 270 16.95 -2.18 -40.38
CA GLN A 270 18.10 -1.29 -40.14
C GLN A 270 19.46 -1.98 -40.39
N GLY A 271 19.48 -3.31 -40.48
CA GLY A 271 20.68 -4.07 -40.84
C GLY A 271 21.10 -3.87 -42.30
N ASP A 272 22.34 -4.26 -42.62
CA ASP A 272 22.88 -4.17 -43.99
C ASP A 272 22.04 -5.02 -44.96
N ALA A 273 21.51 -4.38 -46.00
CA ALA A 273 20.66 -5.02 -47.01
C ALA A 273 21.41 -6.11 -47.80
N THR A 274 22.75 -6.04 -47.88
CA THR A 274 23.59 -7.00 -48.59
C THR A 274 23.95 -8.24 -47.75
N LYS A 275 23.80 -8.17 -46.43
CA LYS A 275 24.18 -9.22 -45.46
C LYS A 275 23.03 -9.58 -44.52
N ARG A 276 21.82 -9.75 -45.05
CA ARG A 276 20.67 -10.15 -44.23
C ARG A 276 20.87 -11.57 -43.69
N PRO A 277 20.61 -11.81 -42.39
CA PRO A 277 20.75 -13.14 -41.80
C PRO A 277 19.72 -14.11 -42.38
N THR A 278 20.11 -15.38 -42.52
CA THR A 278 19.21 -16.46 -42.91
C THR A 278 18.16 -16.71 -41.82
N LEU A 279 17.02 -17.31 -42.18
CA LEU A 279 15.97 -17.66 -41.21
C LEU A 279 16.53 -18.52 -40.06
N GLY A 280 17.40 -19.49 -40.38
CA GLY A 280 18.07 -20.33 -39.38
C GLY A 280 18.93 -19.53 -38.40
N ALA A 281 19.68 -18.53 -38.86
CA ALA A 281 20.48 -17.67 -37.99
C ALA A 281 19.62 -16.80 -37.05
N ILE A 282 18.49 -16.29 -37.56
CA ILE A 282 17.52 -15.50 -36.77
C ILE A 282 16.91 -16.34 -35.65
N ILE A 283 16.59 -17.61 -35.95
CA ILE A 283 16.03 -18.58 -35.00
C ILE A 283 17.08 -19.03 -33.98
N ALA A 284 18.26 -19.43 -34.45
CA ALA A 284 19.36 -19.91 -33.61
C ALA A 284 19.79 -18.86 -32.57
N HIS A 285 19.92 -17.59 -32.98
CA HIS A 285 20.24 -16.50 -32.06
C HIS A 285 19.19 -16.35 -30.93
N ARG A 286 17.91 -16.62 -31.21
CA ARG A 286 16.85 -16.55 -30.20
C ARG A 286 16.85 -17.79 -29.29
N LEU A 287 17.10 -18.97 -29.84
CA LEU A 287 17.20 -20.21 -29.08
C LEU A 287 18.34 -20.17 -28.06
N ILE A 288 19.54 -19.73 -28.48
CA ILE A 288 20.71 -19.59 -27.58
C ILE A 288 20.39 -18.70 -26.37
N ARG A 289 19.52 -17.70 -26.56
CA ARG A 289 19.12 -16.77 -25.50
C ARG A 289 18.07 -17.34 -24.55
N LEU A 290 17.06 -18.05 -25.06
CA LEU A 290 15.89 -18.49 -24.26
C LEU A 290 16.05 -19.88 -23.64
N MET A 291 16.76 -20.78 -24.35
CA MET A 291 16.87 -22.20 -23.98
C MET A 291 17.49 -22.44 -22.60
N PRO A 292 18.60 -21.78 -22.18
CA PRO A 292 19.27 -22.13 -20.92
C PRO A 292 18.37 -21.97 -19.69
N VAL A 293 17.63 -20.86 -19.62
CA VAL A 293 16.71 -20.58 -18.49
C VAL A 293 15.48 -21.47 -18.55
N ASN A 294 14.95 -21.73 -19.75
CA ASN A 294 13.82 -22.65 -19.92
C ASN A 294 14.17 -24.07 -19.46
N LEU A 295 15.35 -24.57 -19.84
CA LEU A 295 15.86 -25.87 -19.39
C LEU A 295 16.11 -25.93 -17.89
N LEU A 296 16.61 -24.85 -17.29
CA LEU A 296 16.78 -24.77 -15.85
C LEU A 296 15.44 -24.90 -15.12
N MET A 297 14.40 -24.20 -15.59
CA MET A 297 13.07 -24.27 -14.99
C MET A 297 12.42 -25.64 -15.17
N VAL A 298 12.54 -26.24 -16.35
CA VAL A 298 12.07 -27.60 -16.60
C VAL A 298 12.84 -28.61 -15.73
N GLY A 299 14.15 -28.44 -15.58
CA GLY A 299 14.97 -29.25 -14.68
C GLY A 299 14.54 -29.12 -13.22
N PHE A 300 14.23 -27.91 -12.77
CA PHE A 300 13.70 -27.66 -11.43
C PHE A 300 12.31 -28.30 -11.23
N GLY A 301 11.39 -28.11 -12.19
CA GLY A 301 10.05 -28.70 -12.16
C GLY A 301 10.04 -30.24 -12.19
N THR A 302 11.00 -30.85 -12.89
CA THR A 302 11.13 -32.32 -12.99
C THR A 302 11.84 -32.96 -11.80
N LEU A 303 12.90 -32.32 -11.27
CA LEU A 303 13.81 -32.93 -10.29
C LEU A 303 13.64 -32.42 -8.86
N ALA A 304 13.02 -31.25 -8.65
CA ALA A 304 13.00 -30.61 -7.33
C ALA A 304 11.59 -30.37 -6.76
N TYR A 305 10.53 -30.30 -7.58
CA TYR A 305 9.16 -30.02 -7.09
C TYR A 305 8.65 -31.00 -6.03
N ASP A 306 9.04 -32.28 -6.10
CA ASP A 306 8.71 -33.29 -5.10
C ASP A 306 9.27 -32.93 -3.71
N ARG A 307 10.47 -32.32 -3.65
CA ARG A 307 11.09 -31.83 -2.41
C ARG A 307 10.41 -30.60 -1.83
N PHE A 308 9.68 -29.84 -2.65
CA PHE A 308 8.95 -28.64 -2.21
C PHE A 308 7.48 -28.92 -1.84
N ALA A 309 7.02 -30.16 -1.95
CA ALA A 309 5.67 -30.56 -1.56
C ALA A 309 5.38 -30.39 -0.04
N GLY A 310 6.40 -30.11 0.78
CA GLY A 310 6.28 -30.01 2.24
C GLY A 310 5.76 -28.71 2.82
N ALA A 311 5.47 -27.71 2.00
CA ALA A 311 4.92 -26.42 2.45
C ALA A 311 3.44 -26.48 2.92
N GLY A 312 2.78 -27.64 2.84
CA GLY A 312 1.43 -27.86 3.36
C GLY A 312 0.63 -28.88 2.53
N PRO A 313 -0.53 -29.33 3.02
CA PRO A 313 -1.30 -30.40 2.39
C PRO A 313 -1.73 -30.00 0.98
N LEU A 314 -2.26 -28.78 0.78
CA LEU A 314 -2.70 -28.30 -0.54
C LEU A 314 -1.54 -28.03 -1.52
N THR A 315 -0.35 -27.70 -1.02
CA THR A 315 0.83 -27.47 -1.87
C THR A 315 1.27 -28.75 -2.57
N ALA A 316 1.20 -29.88 -1.85
CA ALA A 316 1.46 -31.20 -2.42
C ALA A 316 0.50 -31.53 -3.58
N ARG A 317 -0.78 -31.11 -3.49
CA ARG A 317 -1.78 -31.32 -4.55
C ARG A 317 -1.37 -30.72 -5.88
N GLN A 318 -0.77 -29.53 -5.88
CA GLN A 318 -0.40 -28.82 -7.11
C GLN A 318 0.99 -29.24 -7.62
N LEU A 319 2.01 -29.20 -6.76
CA LEU A 319 3.41 -29.42 -7.17
C LEU A 319 3.67 -30.85 -7.63
N ILE A 320 3.03 -31.85 -7.03
CA ILE A 320 3.22 -33.26 -7.40
C ILE A 320 2.60 -33.54 -8.77
N VAL A 321 1.44 -32.95 -9.04
CA VAL A 321 0.75 -33.08 -10.33
C VAL A 321 1.57 -32.42 -11.44
N GLU A 322 2.07 -31.21 -11.22
CA GLU A 322 2.96 -30.52 -12.17
C GLU A 322 4.28 -31.27 -12.36
N ASN A 323 4.86 -31.85 -11.30
CA ASN A 323 6.05 -32.70 -11.39
C ASN A 323 5.81 -33.90 -12.31
N GLY A 324 4.68 -34.59 -12.13
CA GLY A 324 4.27 -35.73 -12.95
C GLY A 324 4.15 -35.34 -14.43
N PHE A 325 3.44 -34.24 -14.73
CA PHE A 325 3.34 -33.73 -16.10
C PHE A 325 4.69 -33.33 -16.67
N CYS A 326 5.56 -32.74 -15.86
CA CYS A 326 6.91 -32.39 -16.28
C CYS A 326 7.77 -33.61 -16.60
N ARG A 327 7.71 -34.68 -15.81
CA ARG A 327 8.46 -35.91 -16.12
C ARG A 327 8.04 -36.55 -17.44
N SER A 328 6.76 -36.48 -17.80
CA SER A 328 6.24 -37.06 -19.05
C SER A 328 6.37 -36.14 -20.27
N HIS A 329 6.24 -34.83 -20.10
CA HIS A 329 6.08 -33.87 -21.20
C HIS A 329 7.15 -32.75 -21.26
N TRP A 330 8.26 -32.88 -20.53
CA TRP A 330 9.35 -31.87 -20.53
C TRP A 330 9.84 -31.49 -21.94
N TRP A 331 9.85 -32.45 -22.87
CA TRP A 331 10.34 -32.27 -24.24
C TRP A 331 9.51 -31.25 -25.05
N MET A 332 8.24 -31.04 -24.70
CA MET A 332 7.40 -30.03 -25.37
C MET A 332 7.88 -28.60 -25.06
N ASN A 333 8.44 -28.36 -23.86
CA ASN A 333 9.05 -27.09 -23.50
C ASN A 333 10.37 -26.86 -24.23
N LEU A 334 11.15 -27.92 -24.47
CA LEU A 334 12.38 -27.85 -25.28
C LEU A 334 12.08 -27.41 -26.72
N LEU A 335 10.99 -27.94 -27.30
CA LEU A 335 10.58 -27.64 -28.67
C LEU A 335 9.72 -26.36 -28.80
N PHE A 336 9.45 -25.65 -27.70
CA PHE A 336 8.55 -24.47 -27.67
C PHE A 336 7.15 -24.75 -28.24
N ILE A 337 6.60 -25.92 -27.91
CA ILE A 337 5.26 -26.39 -28.32
C ILE A 337 4.37 -26.76 -27.11
N SER A 338 4.76 -26.35 -25.90
CA SER A 338 4.01 -26.67 -24.67
C SER A 338 2.58 -26.12 -24.67
N ASN A 339 2.33 -25.02 -25.36
CA ASN A 339 1.00 -24.40 -25.48
C ASN A 339 -0.02 -25.24 -26.27
N PHE A 340 0.39 -26.29 -27.00
CA PHE A 340 -0.54 -27.23 -27.65
C PHE A 340 -1.07 -28.31 -26.70
N ASN A 341 -0.41 -28.54 -25.56
CA ASN A 341 -0.81 -29.53 -24.56
C ASN A 341 -1.10 -28.88 -23.20
N MET A 342 -2.03 -27.92 -23.19
CA MET A 342 -2.47 -27.22 -21.97
C MET A 342 -3.39 -28.06 -21.07
N GLN A 343 -3.75 -29.28 -21.47
CA GLN A 343 -4.50 -30.21 -20.62
C GLN A 343 -3.59 -30.89 -19.60
N ALA A 344 -2.32 -31.16 -19.96
CA ALA A 344 -1.30 -31.71 -19.08
C ALA A 344 0.05 -30.98 -19.26
N PRO A 345 0.12 -29.67 -18.98
CA PRO A 345 1.30 -28.87 -19.26
C PRO A 345 2.42 -29.16 -18.25
N CYS A 346 3.66 -29.26 -18.74
CA CYS A 346 4.82 -29.06 -17.89
C CYS A 346 5.08 -27.55 -17.77
N LEU A 347 5.08 -27.01 -16.55
CA LEU A 347 5.16 -25.56 -16.27
C LEU A 347 4.06 -24.78 -17.00
N PRO A 348 2.85 -24.66 -16.42
CA PRO A 348 1.72 -24.02 -17.09
C PRO A 348 2.04 -22.63 -17.63
N ASP A 349 2.84 -21.84 -16.91
CA ASP A 349 3.29 -20.49 -17.25
C ASP A 349 4.21 -20.42 -18.49
N SER A 350 4.83 -21.52 -18.90
CA SER A 350 5.71 -21.59 -20.09
C SER A 350 4.99 -21.34 -21.42
N TRP A 351 3.65 -21.43 -21.46
CA TRP A 351 2.84 -21.32 -22.67
C TRP A 351 3.15 -20.05 -23.47
N TYR A 352 3.38 -18.93 -22.78
CA TYR A 352 3.64 -17.63 -23.38
C TYR A 352 4.93 -17.66 -24.20
N VAL A 353 5.99 -18.29 -23.67
CA VAL A 353 7.29 -18.36 -24.34
C VAL A 353 7.21 -19.24 -25.58
N SER A 354 6.46 -20.34 -25.51
CA SER A 354 6.17 -21.21 -26.64
C SER A 354 5.40 -20.46 -27.75
N ALA A 355 4.32 -19.77 -27.39
CA ALA A 355 3.53 -18.97 -28.34
C ALA A 355 4.34 -17.82 -28.97
N ASP A 356 5.16 -17.11 -28.18
CA ASP A 356 6.03 -16.02 -28.66
C ASP A 356 7.10 -16.54 -29.63
N MET A 357 7.66 -17.73 -29.38
CA MET A 357 8.61 -18.36 -30.31
C MET A 357 7.95 -18.72 -31.65
N GLN A 358 6.75 -19.30 -31.61
CA GLN A 358 5.97 -19.63 -32.81
C GLN A 358 5.64 -18.39 -33.63
N LEU A 359 5.14 -17.33 -32.98
CA LEU A 359 4.86 -16.04 -33.62
C LEU A 359 6.12 -15.38 -34.17
N TYR A 360 7.24 -15.45 -33.44
CA TYR A 360 8.51 -14.89 -33.89
C TYR A 360 9.01 -15.57 -35.17
N VAL A 361 8.92 -16.91 -35.25
CA VAL A 361 9.27 -17.68 -36.46
C VAL A 361 8.37 -17.28 -37.62
N LEU A 362 7.06 -17.19 -37.39
CA LEU A 362 6.09 -16.80 -38.41
C LEU A 362 6.34 -15.39 -38.96
N ILE A 363 6.56 -14.40 -38.08
CA ILE A 363 6.87 -13.03 -38.49
C ILE A 363 8.22 -12.96 -39.21
N ALA A 364 9.24 -13.70 -38.75
CA ALA A 364 10.53 -13.76 -39.45
C ALA A 364 10.36 -14.30 -40.88
N LEU A 365 9.53 -15.32 -41.09
CA LEU A 365 9.21 -15.86 -42.41
C LEU A 365 8.46 -14.84 -43.29
N ILE A 366 7.43 -14.18 -42.74
CA ILE A 366 6.69 -13.13 -43.46
C ILE A 366 7.63 -11.99 -43.89
N LEU A 367 8.55 -11.56 -43.01
CA LEU A 367 9.54 -10.52 -43.33
C LEU A 367 10.49 -10.96 -44.44
N GLN A 368 10.94 -12.22 -44.45
CA GLN A 368 11.79 -12.75 -45.53
C GLN A 368 11.03 -12.78 -46.88
N ILE A 369 9.74 -13.14 -46.87
CA ILE A 369 8.89 -13.08 -48.07
C ILE A 369 8.73 -11.62 -48.55
N ILE A 370 8.51 -10.68 -47.64
CA ILE A 370 8.43 -9.24 -47.93
C ILE A 370 9.74 -8.74 -48.56
N PHE A 371 10.89 -9.20 -48.05
CA PHE A 371 12.20 -8.88 -48.60
C PHE A 371 12.45 -9.49 -49.97
N ARG A 372 11.92 -10.69 -50.23
CA ARG A 372 12.00 -11.36 -51.54
C ARG A 372 11.07 -10.73 -52.58
N TYR A 373 9.89 -10.26 -52.17
CA TYR A 373 8.85 -9.72 -53.05
C TYR A 373 8.33 -8.34 -52.60
N PRO A 374 9.16 -7.28 -52.66
CA PRO A 374 8.80 -5.96 -52.14
C PRO A 374 7.59 -5.31 -52.84
N LYS A 375 7.29 -5.70 -54.09
CA LYS A 375 6.10 -5.21 -54.82
C LYS A 375 4.77 -5.76 -54.27
N LYS A 376 4.81 -6.86 -53.51
CA LYS A 376 3.60 -7.55 -52.98
C LYS A 376 3.33 -7.24 -51.51
N ILE A 377 4.01 -6.27 -50.90
CA ILE A 377 3.90 -5.96 -49.46
C ILE A 377 2.46 -5.72 -49.03
N VAL A 378 1.68 -4.92 -49.78
CA VAL A 378 0.29 -4.60 -49.42
C VAL A 378 -0.57 -5.86 -49.39
N THR A 379 -0.43 -6.75 -50.38
CA THR A 379 -1.15 -8.03 -50.44
C THR A 379 -0.76 -8.95 -49.28
N ILE A 380 0.54 -9.04 -48.96
CA ILE A 380 1.04 -9.87 -47.86
C ILE A 380 0.50 -9.35 -46.51
N LEU A 381 0.51 -8.03 -46.29
CA LEU A 381 -0.03 -7.42 -45.07
C LEU A 381 -1.55 -7.60 -44.97
N ALA A 382 -2.30 -7.44 -46.06
CA ALA A 382 -3.74 -7.67 -46.09
C ALA A 382 -4.08 -9.12 -45.73
N LEU A 383 -3.34 -10.09 -46.28
CA LEU A 383 -3.49 -11.50 -45.94
C LEU A 383 -3.17 -11.77 -44.46
N ALA A 384 -2.08 -11.20 -43.93
CA ALA A 384 -1.71 -11.37 -42.52
C ALA A 384 -2.78 -10.80 -41.56
N ILE A 385 -3.40 -9.66 -41.91
CA ILE A 385 -4.50 -9.07 -41.14
C ILE A 385 -5.75 -9.96 -41.22
N ALA A 386 -6.09 -10.48 -42.41
CA ALA A 386 -7.21 -11.40 -42.58
C ALA A 386 -7.03 -12.68 -41.75
N CYS A 387 -5.84 -13.29 -41.77
CA CYS A 387 -5.52 -14.45 -40.93
C CYS A 387 -5.58 -14.12 -39.44
N SER A 388 -5.20 -12.90 -39.03
CA SER A 388 -5.27 -12.45 -37.64
C SER A 388 -6.71 -12.34 -37.11
N PHE A 389 -7.67 -12.08 -37.99
CA PHE A 389 -9.09 -12.08 -37.67
C PHE A 389 -9.67 -13.50 -37.66
N LEU A 390 -9.27 -14.32 -38.64
CA LEU A 390 -9.83 -15.65 -38.85
C LEU A 390 -9.55 -16.63 -37.71
N GLY A 391 -8.38 -16.56 -37.07
CA GLY A 391 -8.01 -17.42 -35.93
C GLY A 391 -9.06 -17.40 -34.80
N PRO A 392 -9.20 -16.28 -34.07
CA PRO A 392 -10.18 -16.20 -32.98
C PRO A 392 -11.61 -16.36 -33.49
N PHE A 393 -11.92 -15.95 -34.73
CA PHE A 393 -13.26 -16.09 -35.30
C PHE A 393 -13.67 -17.56 -35.46
N LEU A 394 -12.80 -18.36 -36.07
CA LEU A 394 -13.06 -19.80 -36.26
C LEU A 394 -13.05 -20.56 -34.94
N THR A 395 -12.16 -20.20 -34.01
CA THR A 395 -12.17 -20.82 -32.67
C THR A 395 -13.51 -20.58 -31.98
N VAL A 396 -13.93 -19.32 -31.82
CA VAL A 396 -15.20 -19.01 -31.11
C VAL A 396 -16.41 -19.60 -31.83
N LEU A 397 -16.38 -19.70 -33.17
CA LEU A 397 -17.47 -20.30 -33.93
C LEU A 397 -17.57 -21.83 -33.72
N TRP A 398 -16.44 -22.52 -33.53
CA TRP A 398 -16.39 -23.98 -33.40
C TRP A 398 -16.51 -24.46 -31.94
N THR A 399 -16.20 -23.61 -30.96
CA THR A 399 -16.14 -24.00 -29.55
C THR A 399 -17.37 -23.61 -28.75
N ASP A 400 -17.75 -24.44 -27.77
CA ASP A 400 -18.98 -24.28 -26.99
C ASP A 400 -18.89 -23.41 -25.71
N PHE A 401 -17.80 -22.67 -25.51
CA PHE A 401 -17.58 -21.86 -24.30
C PHE A 401 -17.59 -20.34 -24.57
N ASP A 402 -17.92 -19.56 -23.53
CA ASP A 402 -17.91 -18.09 -23.60
C ASP A 402 -16.46 -17.58 -23.78
N PRO A 403 -16.17 -16.81 -24.85
CA PRO A 403 -14.82 -16.31 -25.12
C PRO A 403 -14.36 -15.17 -24.18
N ILE A 404 -15.24 -14.63 -23.33
CA ILE A 404 -14.89 -13.61 -22.33
C ILE A 404 -14.27 -14.23 -21.08
N GLY A 405 -14.54 -15.50 -20.82
CA GLY A 405 -13.94 -16.26 -19.72
C GLY A 405 -14.81 -17.47 -19.36
N PRO A 406 -14.35 -18.28 -18.40
CA PRO A 406 -15.01 -19.53 -18.06
C PRO A 406 -16.47 -19.31 -17.62
N SER A 407 -17.33 -20.23 -18.03
CA SER A 407 -18.79 -20.17 -17.88
C SER A 407 -19.27 -20.51 -16.47
N ASN A 408 -18.41 -21.13 -15.65
CA ASN A 408 -18.69 -21.45 -14.26
C ASN A 408 -17.45 -21.21 -13.37
N PHE A 409 -17.70 -21.06 -12.07
CA PHE A 409 -16.64 -20.90 -11.06
C PHE A 409 -15.82 -22.18 -10.86
N HIS A 410 -16.35 -23.32 -11.30
CA HIS A 410 -15.66 -24.60 -11.23
C HIS A 410 -14.46 -24.66 -12.18
N GLU A 411 -14.59 -24.17 -13.42
CA GLU A 411 -13.49 -24.08 -14.39
C GLU A 411 -12.42 -23.08 -13.94
N MET A 412 -12.78 -22.05 -13.14
CA MET A 412 -11.80 -21.13 -12.55
C MET A 412 -10.89 -21.80 -11.50
N ARG A 413 -11.37 -22.82 -10.79
CA ARG A 413 -10.59 -23.55 -9.77
C ARG A 413 -9.43 -24.33 -10.36
N PHE A 414 -9.58 -24.79 -11.61
CA PHE A 414 -8.55 -25.50 -12.38
C PHE A 414 -8.18 -24.71 -13.63
N PHE A 415 -8.25 -23.38 -13.58
CA PHE A 415 -8.10 -22.55 -14.77
C PHE A 415 -6.82 -22.85 -15.58
N LEU A 416 -5.71 -23.13 -14.91
CA LEU A 416 -4.42 -23.43 -15.55
C LEU A 416 -4.28 -24.86 -16.09
N ILE A 417 -5.14 -25.79 -15.64
CA ILE A 417 -5.06 -27.22 -15.94
C ILE A 417 -6.46 -27.68 -16.38
N GLY A 418 -6.66 -27.96 -17.66
CA GLY A 418 -7.91 -28.57 -18.14
C GLY A 418 -9.04 -27.60 -18.52
N SER A 419 -8.84 -26.28 -18.43
CA SER A 419 -9.78 -25.29 -19.00
C SER A 419 -9.80 -25.35 -20.53
N SER A 420 -11.01 -25.40 -21.11
CA SER A 420 -11.22 -25.37 -22.56
C SER A 420 -10.92 -23.97 -23.11
N PHE A 421 -11.30 -22.93 -22.36
CA PHE A 421 -10.95 -21.55 -22.68
C PHE A 421 -9.43 -21.37 -22.79
N MET A 422 -8.66 -21.88 -21.82
CA MET A 422 -7.21 -21.75 -21.84
C MET A 422 -6.57 -22.52 -22.99
N SER A 423 -6.94 -23.79 -23.16
CA SER A 423 -6.32 -24.67 -24.16
C SER A 423 -6.67 -24.35 -25.61
N GLN A 424 -7.89 -23.87 -25.88
CA GLN A 424 -8.38 -23.70 -27.25
C GLN A 424 -8.41 -22.23 -27.72
N LEU A 425 -8.61 -21.25 -26.81
CA LEU A 425 -8.72 -19.83 -27.19
C LEU A 425 -7.51 -18.99 -26.75
N TYR A 426 -7.10 -19.11 -25.49
CA TYR A 426 -6.16 -18.16 -24.89
C TYR A 426 -4.69 -18.40 -25.25
N THR A 427 -4.19 -19.63 -25.10
CA THR A 427 -2.76 -19.98 -25.30
C THR A 427 -2.32 -20.25 -26.75
N PRO A 428 -3.19 -20.64 -27.70
CA PRO A 428 -2.74 -20.90 -29.07
C PRO A 428 -2.22 -19.63 -29.77
N PHE A 429 -1.12 -19.78 -30.51
CA PHE A 429 -0.44 -18.65 -31.16
C PHE A 429 -1.30 -17.99 -32.25
N TYR A 430 -2.10 -18.77 -32.98
CA TYR A 430 -2.92 -18.28 -34.10
C TYR A 430 -4.04 -17.32 -33.65
N ASN A 431 -4.56 -17.47 -32.42
CA ASN A 431 -5.54 -16.54 -31.85
C ASN A 431 -4.93 -15.21 -31.40
N ASN A 432 -3.61 -15.15 -31.27
CA ASN A 432 -2.86 -13.99 -30.80
C ASN A 432 -2.05 -13.31 -31.93
N LEU A 433 -2.18 -13.78 -33.17
CA LEU A 433 -1.42 -13.31 -34.34
C LEU A 433 -1.54 -11.79 -34.59
N ALA A 434 -2.71 -11.20 -34.31
CA ALA A 434 -2.98 -9.77 -34.49
C ALA A 434 -1.93 -8.87 -33.80
N TRP A 435 -1.46 -9.27 -32.61
CA TRP A 435 -0.49 -8.50 -31.83
C TRP A 435 0.89 -8.50 -32.48
N SER A 436 1.33 -9.65 -33.01
CA SER A 436 2.61 -9.76 -33.72
C SER A 436 2.59 -9.10 -35.09
N VAL A 437 1.46 -9.16 -35.82
CA VAL A 437 1.29 -8.42 -37.08
C VAL A 437 1.30 -6.91 -36.81
N GLY A 438 0.62 -6.44 -35.75
CA GLY A 438 0.66 -5.06 -35.30
C GLY A 438 2.09 -4.58 -35.01
N GLY A 439 2.86 -5.35 -34.24
CA GLY A 439 4.26 -5.03 -33.96
C GLY A 439 5.15 -4.99 -35.20
N MET A 440 4.97 -5.94 -36.13
CA MET A 440 5.66 -5.92 -37.43
C MET A 440 5.35 -4.63 -38.21
N MET A 441 4.08 -4.25 -38.33
CA MET A 441 3.68 -3.01 -39.00
C MET A 441 4.25 -1.77 -38.31
N ALA A 442 4.23 -1.72 -36.97
CA ALA A 442 4.83 -0.62 -36.21
C ALA A 442 6.34 -0.52 -36.46
N GLY A 443 7.05 -1.64 -36.58
CA GLY A 443 8.47 -1.66 -36.93
C GLY A 443 8.75 -1.08 -38.31
N MET A 444 7.93 -1.42 -39.32
CA MET A 444 8.04 -0.85 -40.66
C MET A 444 7.76 0.66 -40.69
N VAL A 445 6.73 1.12 -39.97
CA VAL A 445 6.39 2.55 -39.88
C VAL A 445 7.48 3.31 -39.10
N TYR A 446 8.03 2.72 -38.04
CA TYR A 446 9.13 3.29 -37.28
C TYR A 446 10.38 3.48 -38.14
N ASP A 447 10.79 2.46 -38.91
CA ASP A 447 11.93 2.56 -39.82
C ASP A 447 11.70 3.66 -40.86
N ARG A 448 10.52 3.70 -41.48
CA ARG A 448 10.14 4.76 -42.42
C ARG A 448 10.19 6.15 -41.77
N PHE A 449 9.79 6.27 -40.51
CA PHE A 449 9.85 7.55 -39.78
C PHE A 449 11.28 8.02 -39.54
N GLN A 450 12.21 7.12 -39.23
CA GLN A 450 13.62 7.46 -38.98
C GLN A 450 14.34 7.90 -40.25
N ARG A 451 13.89 7.47 -41.44
CA ARG A 451 14.44 7.91 -42.73
C ARG A 451 14.08 9.36 -43.09
N PHE A 452 13.02 9.92 -42.50
CA PHE A 452 12.63 11.32 -42.74
C PHE A 452 13.47 12.30 -41.93
N SER A 453 13.82 13.44 -42.54
CA SER A 453 14.53 14.53 -41.86
C SER A 453 13.75 15.05 -40.64
N PRO A 454 14.41 15.43 -39.51
CA PRO A 454 13.75 15.73 -38.25
C PRO A 454 12.65 16.80 -38.30
N ASN A 455 12.68 17.70 -39.28
CA ASN A 455 11.75 18.81 -39.46
C ASN A 455 10.88 18.72 -40.72
N SER A 456 10.86 17.58 -41.43
CA SER A 456 10.10 17.47 -42.68
C SER A 456 8.58 17.55 -42.47
N GLN A 457 7.88 18.12 -43.45
CA GLN A 457 6.41 18.18 -43.46
C GLN A 457 5.80 16.76 -43.49
N GLU A 458 6.49 15.81 -44.11
CA GLU A 458 6.11 14.40 -44.16
C GLU A 458 6.10 13.75 -42.77
N ARG A 459 7.09 14.07 -41.93
CA ARG A 459 7.17 13.59 -40.53
C ARG A 459 5.98 14.06 -39.71
N LYS A 460 5.58 15.34 -39.86
CA LYS A 460 4.38 15.91 -39.22
C LYS A 460 3.09 15.26 -39.72
N ARG A 461 2.95 15.07 -41.04
CA ARG A 461 1.80 14.37 -41.64
C ARG A 461 1.68 12.94 -41.11
N MET A 462 2.79 12.21 -40.99
CA MET A 462 2.78 10.85 -40.48
C MET A 462 2.40 10.78 -38.99
N LEU A 463 2.90 11.70 -38.16
CA LEU A 463 2.46 11.79 -36.75
C LEU A 463 0.96 12.07 -36.62
N ASN A 464 0.40 12.96 -37.45
CA ASN A 464 -1.03 13.26 -37.45
C ASN A 464 -1.86 12.04 -37.87
N ARG A 465 -1.42 11.27 -38.88
CA ARG A 465 -2.08 10.02 -39.29
C ARG A 465 -2.06 8.98 -38.18
N ILE A 466 -0.93 8.83 -37.48
CA ILE A 466 -0.83 7.92 -36.33
C ILE A 466 -1.74 8.39 -35.20
N HIS A 467 -1.80 9.70 -34.92
CA HIS A 467 -2.69 10.27 -33.90
C HIS A 467 -4.17 10.04 -34.22
N LEU A 468 -4.56 10.18 -35.49
CA LEU A 468 -5.91 9.84 -35.95
C LEU A 468 -6.18 8.33 -35.80
N ALA A 469 -5.21 7.48 -36.16
CA ALA A 469 -5.33 6.03 -36.00
C ALA A 469 -5.53 5.63 -34.54
N VAL A 470 -4.84 6.26 -33.58
CA VAL A 470 -5.05 6.05 -32.13
C VAL A 470 -6.49 6.38 -31.73
N LYS A 471 -7.02 7.53 -32.16
CA LYS A 471 -8.41 7.92 -31.84
C LYS A 471 -9.44 6.98 -32.44
N MET A 472 -9.28 6.62 -33.72
CA MET A 472 -10.21 5.72 -34.42
C MET A 472 -10.18 4.31 -33.83
N SER A 473 -8.99 3.77 -33.56
CA SER A 473 -8.86 2.44 -32.95
C SER A 473 -9.38 2.40 -31.52
N LEU A 474 -9.25 3.48 -30.73
CA LEU A 474 -9.87 3.57 -29.40
C LEU A 474 -11.40 3.52 -29.48
N ALA A 475 -12.00 4.29 -30.40
CA ALA A 475 -13.45 4.27 -30.58
C ALA A 475 -13.95 2.88 -30.98
N VAL A 476 -13.29 2.23 -31.94
CA VAL A 476 -13.63 0.86 -32.37
C VAL A 476 -13.43 -0.15 -31.23
N LEU A 477 -12.38 -0.01 -30.42
CA LEU A 477 -12.12 -0.88 -29.27
C LEU A 477 -13.22 -0.76 -28.19
N LEU A 478 -13.65 0.47 -27.87
CA LEU A 478 -14.72 0.67 -26.87
C LEU A 478 -16.04 0.07 -27.35
N VAL A 479 -16.39 0.26 -28.63
CA VAL A 479 -17.58 -0.34 -29.24
C VAL A 479 -17.47 -1.87 -29.27
N SER A 480 -16.33 -2.42 -29.68
CA SER A 480 -16.15 -3.87 -29.77
C SER A 480 -16.14 -4.57 -28.42
N ILE A 481 -15.61 -3.93 -27.36
CA ILE A 481 -15.73 -4.42 -25.98
C ILE A 481 -17.20 -4.47 -25.56
N TYR A 482 -17.94 -3.38 -25.77
CA TYR A 482 -19.36 -3.32 -25.42
C TYR A 482 -20.17 -4.39 -26.17
N CYS A 483 -20.02 -4.47 -27.49
CA CYS A 483 -20.71 -5.48 -28.31
C CYS A 483 -20.31 -6.91 -27.94
N SER A 484 -19.05 -7.16 -27.55
CA SER A 484 -18.63 -8.50 -27.12
C SER A 484 -19.31 -8.89 -25.81
N ILE A 485 -19.38 -7.97 -24.83
CA ILE A 485 -20.06 -8.23 -23.55
C ILE A 485 -21.55 -8.48 -23.78
N GLU A 486 -22.19 -7.68 -24.62
CA GLU A 486 -23.61 -7.83 -24.93
C GLU A 486 -23.90 -9.16 -25.65
N ALA A 487 -23.13 -9.47 -26.71
CA ALA A 487 -23.27 -10.73 -27.45
C ALA A 487 -23.04 -11.97 -26.56
N SER A 488 -22.17 -11.88 -25.56
CA SER A 488 -21.91 -12.93 -24.56
C SER A 488 -23.05 -13.06 -23.54
N ASN A 489 -23.86 -12.02 -23.32
CA ASN A 489 -25.05 -12.11 -22.47
C ASN A 489 -26.26 -12.71 -23.24
N GLU A 490 -26.32 -12.54 -24.56
CA GLU A 490 -27.40 -13.01 -25.44
C GLU A 490 -27.27 -14.50 -25.87
N GLU A 491 -26.20 -15.21 -25.47
CA GLU A 491 -25.82 -16.55 -25.97
C GLU A 491 -26.85 -17.68 -25.68
N LEU A 492 -27.97 -17.39 -25.01
CA LEU A 492 -29.07 -18.33 -24.74
C LEU A 492 -30.04 -18.57 -25.93
N GLN A 493 -29.86 -17.92 -27.08
CA GLN A 493 -30.71 -18.11 -28.28
C GLN A 493 -29.93 -18.76 -29.46
N ASP A 494 -30.53 -19.79 -30.07
CA ASP A 494 -30.03 -20.53 -31.25
C ASP A 494 -29.83 -19.60 -32.47
N GLY A 495 -28.64 -18.99 -32.59
CA GLY A 495 -28.27 -18.08 -33.69
C GLY A 495 -27.24 -17.00 -33.33
N SER A 496 -26.95 -16.79 -32.04
CA SER A 496 -26.10 -15.72 -31.49
C SER A 496 -24.58 -15.95 -31.60
N ARG A 497 -24.11 -17.18 -31.81
CA ARG A 497 -22.68 -17.56 -31.86
C ARG A 497 -21.87 -16.84 -32.94
N LEU A 498 -22.44 -16.67 -34.14
CA LEU A 498 -21.78 -15.97 -35.25
C LEU A 498 -21.50 -14.50 -34.89
N TRP A 499 -22.48 -13.86 -34.23
CA TRP A 499 -22.37 -12.47 -33.78
C TRP A 499 -21.31 -12.33 -32.69
N LEU A 500 -21.31 -13.23 -31.71
CA LEU A 500 -20.29 -13.30 -30.66
C LEU A 500 -18.87 -13.49 -31.23
N ALA A 501 -18.70 -14.42 -32.18
CA ALA A 501 -17.42 -14.64 -32.86
C ALA A 501 -16.92 -13.40 -33.61
N LEU A 502 -17.83 -12.68 -34.28
CA LEU A 502 -17.52 -11.44 -35.00
C LEU A 502 -17.11 -10.32 -34.03
N CYS A 503 -17.88 -10.09 -32.96
CA CYS A 503 -17.60 -9.09 -31.94
C CYS A 503 -16.26 -9.35 -31.25
N TYR A 504 -16.03 -10.57 -30.78
CA TYR A 504 -14.82 -10.94 -30.06
C TYR A 504 -13.56 -10.84 -30.94
N SER A 505 -13.63 -11.28 -32.20
CA SER A 505 -12.51 -11.16 -33.15
C SER A 505 -12.20 -9.71 -33.49
N THR A 506 -13.24 -8.88 -33.63
CA THR A 506 -13.09 -7.43 -33.82
C THR A 506 -12.46 -6.77 -32.59
N TYR A 507 -12.84 -7.20 -31.39
CA TYR A 507 -12.22 -6.78 -30.14
C TYR A 507 -10.72 -7.09 -30.09
N ARG A 508 -10.33 -8.34 -30.39
CA ARG A 508 -8.92 -8.75 -30.42
C ARG A 508 -8.10 -7.94 -31.42
N LEU A 509 -8.63 -7.74 -32.62
CA LEU A 509 -7.96 -6.98 -33.68
C LEU A 509 -7.86 -5.49 -33.33
N SER A 510 -8.95 -4.86 -32.88
CA SER A 510 -8.98 -3.44 -32.51
C SER A 510 -8.10 -3.14 -31.28
N GLY A 511 -8.03 -4.05 -30.31
CA GLY A 511 -7.11 -3.96 -29.16
C GLY A 511 -5.64 -3.96 -29.60
N ALA A 512 -5.26 -4.90 -30.45
CA ALA A 512 -3.91 -4.94 -31.03
C ALA A 512 -3.58 -3.65 -31.80
N CYS A 513 -4.51 -3.16 -32.64
CA CYS A 513 -4.33 -1.91 -33.39
C CYS A 513 -4.17 -0.68 -32.47
N PHE A 514 -5.02 -0.53 -31.46
CA PHE A 514 -5.00 0.59 -30.54
C PHE A 514 -3.69 0.65 -29.75
N ILE A 515 -3.28 -0.48 -29.17
CA ILE A 515 -2.05 -0.51 -28.36
C ILE A 515 -0.82 -0.32 -29.25
N THR A 516 -0.77 -0.94 -30.43
CA THR A 516 0.30 -0.75 -31.42
C THR A 516 0.44 0.71 -31.83
N ALA A 517 -0.66 1.36 -32.19
CA ALA A 517 -0.65 2.76 -32.61
C ALA A 517 -0.25 3.69 -31.45
N SER A 518 -0.70 3.39 -30.23
CA SER A 518 -0.37 4.16 -29.02
C SER A 518 1.11 4.04 -28.66
N PHE A 519 1.66 2.82 -28.61
CA PHE A 519 3.08 2.57 -28.36
C PHE A 519 3.95 3.27 -29.41
N LEU A 520 3.60 3.11 -30.68
CA LEU A 520 4.30 3.78 -31.77
C LEU A 520 4.23 5.30 -31.61
N ARG A 521 3.06 5.87 -31.32
CA ARG A 521 2.89 7.31 -31.12
C ARG A 521 3.78 7.84 -30.00
N ILE A 522 3.88 7.13 -28.88
CA ILE A 522 4.72 7.51 -27.74
C ILE A 522 6.20 7.44 -28.14
N VAL A 523 6.63 6.30 -28.70
CA VAL A 523 8.01 6.06 -29.16
C VAL A 523 8.48 7.14 -30.14
N LEU A 524 7.61 7.56 -31.07
CA LEU A 524 7.95 8.59 -32.06
C LEU A 524 7.99 10.02 -31.49
N SER A 525 7.29 10.30 -30.38
CA SER A 525 7.35 11.61 -29.71
C SER A 525 8.44 11.76 -28.67
N THR A 526 8.94 10.66 -28.10
CA THR A 526 10.02 10.71 -27.12
C THR A 526 11.31 11.21 -27.76
N LYS A 527 11.75 12.42 -27.38
CA LYS A 527 13.11 12.89 -27.66
C LYS A 527 14.07 12.16 -26.72
N VAL A 528 14.86 11.24 -27.26
CA VAL A 528 15.82 10.38 -26.53
C VAL A 528 16.81 11.17 -25.67
N THR A 529 17.05 12.45 -25.99
CA THR A 529 18.01 13.31 -25.28
C THR A 529 17.52 13.87 -23.93
N GLN A 530 16.29 13.59 -23.48
CA GLN A 530 15.71 14.28 -22.32
C GLN A 530 15.35 13.41 -21.10
N TYR A 531 15.46 12.08 -21.19
CA TYR A 531 15.08 11.19 -20.07
C TYR A 531 16.20 10.20 -19.73
N ASN A 532 16.88 10.42 -18.60
CA ASN A 532 17.74 9.42 -17.99
C ASN A 532 16.86 8.31 -17.41
N ILE A 533 16.88 7.11 -18.03
CA ILE A 533 16.17 5.94 -17.49
C ILE A 533 16.83 5.56 -16.14
N PRO A 534 16.07 5.50 -15.03
CA PRO A 534 16.58 5.06 -13.73
C PRO A 534 17.27 3.68 -13.84
N PRO A 535 18.40 3.45 -13.16
CA PRO A 535 19.08 2.15 -13.18
C PRO A 535 18.16 0.99 -12.78
N ILE A 536 17.25 1.21 -11.84
CA ILE A 536 16.28 0.21 -11.38
C ILE A 536 15.34 -0.26 -12.50
N VAL A 537 14.87 0.64 -13.36
CA VAL A 537 14.03 0.29 -14.52
C VAL A 537 14.82 -0.54 -15.52
N ARG A 538 16.11 -0.26 -15.71
CA ARG A 538 16.98 -1.05 -16.61
C ARG A 538 17.25 -2.44 -16.05
N VAL A 539 17.51 -2.55 -14.75
CA VAL A 539 17.67 -3.84 -14.06
C VAL A 539 16.39 -4.66 -14.16
N GLY A 540 15.24 -4.07 -13.81
CA GLY A 540 13.94 -4.73 -13.94
C GLY A 540 13.62 -5.15 -15.39
N ALA A 541 13.88 -4.29 -16.37
CA ALA A 541 13.70 -4.61 -17.79
C ALA A 541 14.66 -5.70 -18.31
N THR A 542 15.80 -5.90 -17.65
CA THR A 542 16.77 -6.96 -17.99
C THR A 542 16.38 -8.29 -17.34
N LEU A 543 15.92 -8.23 -16.09
CA LEU A 543 15.52 -9.39 -15.30
C LEU A 543 14.08 -9.86 -15.54
N TYR A 544 13.28 -9.14 -16.35
CA TYR A 544 11.85 -9.43 -16.53
C TYR A 544 11.55 -10.90 -16.88
N TYR A 545 12.40 -11.53 -17.69
CA TYR A 545 12.26 -12.93 -18.08
C TYR A 545 12.50 -13.87 -16.90
N CYS A 546 13.48 -13.59 -16.04
CA CYS A 546 13.75 -14.38 -14.84
C CYS A 546 12.66 -14.20 -13.77
N VAL A 547 12.16 -12.97 -13.61
CA VAL A 547 11.09 -12.65 -12.65
C VAL A 547 9.78 -13.32 -13.03
N TYR A 548 9.47 -13.44 -14.33
CA TYR A 548 8.30 -14.16 -14.82
C TYR A 548 8.25 -15.62 -14.33
N PHE A 549 9.40 -16.31 -14.32
CA PHE A 549 9.52 -17.72 -13.94
C PHE A 549 9.67 -17.97 -12.42
N ILE A 550 9.91 -16.94 -11.59
CA ILE A 550 10.23 -17.11 -10.17
C ILE A 550 9.26 -16.27 -9.33
N HIS A 551 8.11 -16.84 -8.98
CA HIS A 551 7.23 -16.27 -7.96
C HIS A 551 6.56 -17.38 -7.14
N PHE A 552 7.14 -17.69 -5.98
CA PHE A 552 6.59 -18.63 -5.01
C PHE A 552 6.14 -17.86 -3.77
N PRO A 553 4.92 -18.09 -3.25
CA PRO A 553 4.55 -17.62 -1.92
C PRO A 553 5.32 -18.42 -0.87
N ILE A 554 6.05 -17.71 0.00
CA ILE A 554 6.79 -18.32 1.12
C ILE A 554 5.91 -18.19 2.37
N MET A 555 5.53 -19.32 2.96
CA MET A 555 4.89 -19.37 4.28
C MET A 555 5.94 -19.08 5.36
N HIS A 556 5.57 -18.38 6.43
CA HIS A 556 6.49 -18.01 7.52
C HIS A 556 5.93 -18.47 8.87
N ASP A 557 6.84 -18.75 9.80
CA ASP A 557 6.58 -19.12 11.19
C ASP A 557 5.82 -18.04 12.00
N TYR A 558 5.55 -16.87 11.39
CA TYR A 558 4.88 -15.74 12.05
C TYR A 558 3.48 -16.11 12.56
N GLU A 559 2.75 -16.95 11.82
CA GLU A 559 1.38 -17.37 12.16
C GLU A 559 1.31 -18.32 13.38
N LEU A 560 2.45 -18.74 13.95
CA LEU A 560 2.48 -19.52 15.19
C LEU A 560 2.18 -18.66 16.42
N MET A 561 2.43 -17.36 16.35
CA MET A 561 2.37 -16.46 17.51
C MET A 561 0.92 -16.03 17.84
N PRO A 562 0.59 -15.77 19.12
CA PRO A 562 -0.68 -15.17 19.49
C PRO A 562 -0.85 -13.77 18.88
N PRO A 563 -2.08 -13.33 18.54
CA PRO A 563 -2.31 -11.97 18.06
C PRO A 563 -1.95 -10.93 19.13
N LEU A 564 -1.32 -9.84 18.70
CA LEU A 564 -0.91 -8.73 19.57
C LEU A 564 -2.10 -8.10 20.31
N PHE A 565 -3.23 -7.94 19.63
CA PHE A 565 -4.46 -7.35 20.17
C PHE A 565 -5.60 -8.36 20.07
N HIS A 566 -6.34 -8.53 21.16
CA HIS A 566 -7.56 -9.33 21.16
C HIS A 566 -8.54 -8.77 22.20
N TYR A 567 -9.59 -8.10 21.74
CA TYR A 567 -10.63 -7.50 22.57
C TYR A 567 -11.96 -8.24 22.36
N GLU A 568 -12.56 -8.75 23.44
CA GLU A 568 -13.92 -9.27 23.39
C GLU A 568 -14.92 -8.19 22.95
N ASN A 569 -16.08 -8.62 22.45
CA ASN A 569 -17.10 -7.67 21.99
C ASN A 569 -17.70 -6.94 23.22
N LEU A 570 -17.34 -5.66 23.35
CA LEU A 570 -17.76 -4.80 24.45
C LEU A 570 -19.29 -4.69 24.55
N THR A 571 -19.98 -4.50 23.42
CA THR A 571 -21.44 -4.38 23.37
C THR A 571 -22.11 -5.68 23.83
N GLN A 572 -21.62 -6.82 23.34
CA GLN A 572 -22.11 -8.13 23.73
C GLN A 572 -21.91 -8.41 25.23
N CYS A 573 -20.77 -7.98 25.80
CA CYS A 573 -20.52 -8.11 27.24
C CYS A 573 -21.60 -7.39 28.06
N PHE A 574 -21.92 -6.13 27.74
CA PHE A 574 -22.93 -5.37 28.49
C PHE A 574 -24.38 -5.79 28.19
N GLU A 575 -24.65 -6.32 26.99
CA GLU A 575 -25.97 -6.91 26.68
C GLU A 575 -26.22 -8.19 27.50
N GLN A 576 -25.20 -9.04 27.65
CA GLN A 576 -25.32 -10.30 28.38
C GLN A 576 -25.16 -10.14 29.90
N TYR A 577 -24.29 -9.21 30.34
CA TYR A 577 -24.01 -8.93 31.74
C TYR A 577 -24.08 -7.41 32.01
N PRO A 578 -25.28 -6.84 32.26
CA PRO A 578 -25.48 -5.40 32.37
C PRO A 578 -24.71 -4.71 33.50
N THR A 579 -24.43 -5.44 34.59
CA THR A 579 -23.70 -4.95 35.76
C THR A 579 -22.20 -5.29 35.73
N SER A 580 -21.74 -6.01 34.71
CA SER A 580 -20.33 -6.41 34.61
C SER A 580 -19.44 -5.21 34.33
N ALA A 581 -18.22 -5.27 34.84
CA ALA A 581 -17.13 -4.46 34.32
C ALA A 581 -16.54 -5.10 33.06
N TYR A 582 -16.09 -4.28 32.12
CA TYR A 582 -15.23 -4.67 31.02
C TYR A 582 -13.86 -4.09 31.25
N CYS A 583 -12.83 -4.93 31.19
CA CYS A 583 -11.48 -4.56 31.60
C CYS A 583 -10.45 -4.88 30.52
N VAL A 584 -9.51 -3.95 30.31
CA VAL A 584 -8.34 -4.10 29.43
C VAL A 584 -7.12 -4.40 30.27
N VAL A 585 -6.44 -5.51 29.94
CA VAL A 585 -5.24 -6.00 30.61
C VAL A 585 -4.08 -6.11 29.63
N LYS A 586 -2.87 -5.84 30.11
CA LYS A 586 -1.61 -6.12 29.41
C LYS A 586 -1.03 -7.43 29.90
N THR A 587 -0.82 -8.36 28.98
CA THR A 587 -0.32 -9.69 29.28
C THR A 587 1.11 -9.85 28.80
N VAL A 588 1.99 -10.29 29.70
CA VAL A 588 3.38 -10.62 29.42
C VAL A 588 3.51 -12.14 29.36
N VAL A 589 3.87 -12.68 28.20
CA VAL A 589 4.08 -14.13 28.00
C VAL A 589 5.35 -14.58 28.71
N LYS A 590 5.26 -15.67 29.48
CA LYS A 590 6.37 -16.28 30.19
C LYS A 590 7.31 -17.02 29.21
N PRO A 591 8.63 -16.77 29.28
CA PRO A 591 9.60 -17.48 28.47
C PRO A 591 9.54 -19.00 28.65
N THR A 592 9.44 -19.74 27.55
CA THR A 592 9.36 -21.22 27.55
C THR A 592 10.19 -21.79 26.40
N GLU A 593 11.49 -22.05 26.62
CA GLU A 593 12.44 -22.43 25.56
C GLU A 593 12.06 -23.71 24.79
N SER A 594 11.31 -24.63 25.41
CA SER A 594 10.82 -25.85 24.77
C SER A 594 9.69 -25.60 23.77
N SER A 595 9.03 -24.44 23.81
CA SER A 595 7.90 -24.10 22.93
C SER A 595 8.39 -23.55 21.59
N GLU A 596 7.88 -24.12 20.50
CA GLU A 596 8.10 -23.60 19.14
C GLU A 596 7.52 -22.19 18.97
N VAL A 597 6.38 -21.93 19.61
CA VAL A 597 5.72 -20.61 19.62
C VAL A 597 6.61 -19.57 20.29
N TRP A 598 7.25 -19.93 21.42
CA TRP A 598 8.17 -19.01 22.10
C TRP A 598 9.40 -18.70 21.25
N ARG A 599 9.98 -19.69 20.56
CA ARG A 599 11.10 -19.46 19.62
C ARG A 599 10.71 -18.51 18.48
N ALA A 600 9.47 -18.57 18.00
CA ALA A 600 8.95 -17.60 17.03
C ALA A 600 8.82 -16.19 17.65
N ILE A 601 8.21 -16.08 18.84
CA ILE A 601 8.09 -14.81 19.59
C ILE A 601 9.47 -14.17 19.79
N GLU A 602 10.45 -14.93 20.25
CA GLU A 602 11.82 -14.46 20.50
C GLU A 602 12.50 -14.00 19.19
N LYS A 603 12.36 -14.79 18.11
CA LYS A 603 12.93 -14.48 16.79
C LYS A 603 12.45 -13.14 16.25
N TYR A 604 11.14 -12.89 16.28
CA TYR A 604 10.57 -11.65 15.73
C TYR A 604 10.72 -10.47 16.67
N SER A 605 10.53 -10.65 17.98
CA SER A 605 10.63 -9.57 18.98
C SER A 605 12.05 -9.04 19.16
N LYS A 606 13.08 -9.75 18.68
CA LYS A 606 14.48 -9.28 18.73
C LYS A 606 14.71 -7.96 17.97
N TYR A 607 13.98 -7.73 16.88
CA TYR A 607 14.26 -6.60 15.98
C TYR A 607 13.37 -5.38 16.28
N PRO A 608 13.91 -4.14 16.26
CA PRO A 608 13.12 -2.92 16.52
C PRO A 608 11.99 -2.64 15.50
N SER A 609 12.07 -3.23 14.31
CA SER A 609 11.05 -3.13 13.25
C SER A 609 9.83 -4.01 13.49
N TYR A 610 9.85 -4.85 14.54
CA TYR A 610 8.75 -5.71 14.96
C TYR A 610 8.27 -5.26 16.35
N HIS A 611 7.00 -5.49 16.65
CA HIS A 611 6.48 -5.32 18.00
C HIS A 611 7.09 -6.35 18.94
N GLU A 612 6.98 -6.06 20.24
CA GLU A 612 7.26 -7.03 21.28
C GLU A 612 6.09 -8.03 21.33
N HIS A 613 6.24 -9.17 20.67
CA HIS A 613 5.22 -10.23 20.58
C HIS A 613 5.05 -11.02 21.88
N SER A 614 5.93 -10.79 22.88
CA SER A 614 5.69 -11.25 24.26
C SER A 614 4.71 -10.36 25.04
N LEU A 615 4.38 -9.15 24.54
CA LEU A 615 3.49 -8.20 25.20
C LEU A 615 2.16 -8.07 24.45
N LEU A 616 1.12 -8.67 25.00
CA LEU A 616 -0.20 -8.81 24.39
C LEU A 616 -1.24 -7.89 25.06
N ASP A 617 -2.16 -7.30 24.29
CA ASP A 617 -3.32 -6.57 24.83
C ASP A 617 -4.56 -7.45 24.79
N ARG A 618 -5.27 -7.54 25.92
CA ARG A 618 -6.52 -8.30 26.04
C ARG A 618 -7.63 -7.44 26.64
N GLY A 619 -8.83 -7.53 26.08
CA GLY A 619 -10.02 -6.92 26.65
C GLY A 619 -11.05 -8.00 26.94
N LEU A 620 -11.55 -8.02 28.18
CA LEU A 620 -12.32 -9.14 28.73
C LEU A 620 -13.53 -8.63 29.51
N CYS A 621 -14.62 -9.38 29.41
CA CYS A 621 -15.79 -9.21 30.26
C CYS A 621 -15.59 -9.93 31.60
N VAL A 622 -15.63 -9.18 32.72
CA VAL A 622 -15.29 -9.74 34.05
C VAL A 622 -16.25 -10.85 34.48
N ASP A 623 -17.56 -10.66 34.35
CA ASP A 623 -18.55 -11.66 34.80
C ASP A 623 -18.56 -12.91 33.90
N ALA A 624 -18.30 -12.74 32.59
CA ALA A 624 -18.12 -13.87 31.69
C ALA A 624 -16.89 -14.70 32.11
N CYS A 625 -15.80 -14.02 32.49
CA CYS A 625 -14.61 -14.66 33.00
C CYS A 625 -14.85 -15.38 34.34
N ALA A 626 -15.55 -14.73 35.28
CA ALA A 626 -15.89 -15.34 36.56
C ALA A 626 -16.72 -16.62 36.35
N THR A 627 -17.72 -16.58 35.48
CA THR A 627 -18.56 -17.73 35.12
C THR A 627 -17.74 -18.87 34.52
N LEU A 628 -16.78 -18.56 33.63
CA LEU A 628 -15.88 -19.54 33.05
C LEU A 628 -15.01 -20.21 34.14
N LEU A 629 -14.44 -19.41 35.03
CA LEU A 629 -13.60 -19.92 36.10
C LEU A 629 -14.41 -20.75 37.10
N ASP A 630 -15.64 -20.39 37.43
CA ASP A 630 -16.50 -21.17 38.34
C ASP A 630 -16.76 -22.60 37.86
N GLY A 631 -16.69 -22.84 36.55
CA GLY A 631 -16.73 -24.19 35.96
C GLY A 631 -15.45 -25.03 36.14
N LEU A 632 -14.34 -24.44 36.62
CA LEU A 632 -13.04 -25.11 36.75
C LEU A 632 -12.76 -25.58 38.20
N SER A 633 -12.08 -26.73 38.32
CA SER A 633 -11.62 -27.25 39.62
C SER A 633 -10.56 -26.34 40.27
N SER A 634 -10.50 -26.36 41.60
CA SER A 634 -9.59 -25.51 42.39
C SER A 634 -8.10 -25.75 42.09
N SER A 635 -7.71 -26.98 41.70
CA SER A 635 -6.33 -27.31 41.31
C SER A 635 -5.94 -26.65 39.98
N VAL A 636 -6.86 -26.62 39.01
CA VAL A 636 -6.65 -25.96 37.71
C VAL A 636 -6.57 -24.45 37.88
N LYS A 637 -7.45 -23.85 38.71
CA LYS A 637 -7.38 -22.41 39.02
C LYS A 637 -6.01 -22.00 39.58
N ALA A 638 -5.45 -22.80 40.48
CA ALA A 638 -4.13 -22.53 41.05
C ALA A 638 -3.01 -22.53 39.98
N THR A 639 -3.08 -23.40 38.97
CA THR A 639 -2.12 -23.43 37.86
C THR A 639 -2.26 -22.28 36.85
N LEU A 640 -3.43 -21.63 36.82
CA LEU A 640 -3.73 -20.51 35.92
C LEU A 640 -3.32 -19.15 36.50
N ASN A 641 -3.12 -19.05 37.81
CA ASN A 641 -2.70 -17.81 38.45
C ASN A 641 -1.17 -17.66 38.35
N ALA A 642 -0.70 -16.92 37.35
CA ALA A 642 0.72 -16.63 37.19
C ALA A 642 1.20 -15.51 38.14
N GLU A 643 2.42 -15.64 38.65
CA GLU A 643 3.09 -14.60 39.43
C GLU A 643 3.51 -13.40 38.54
N PRO A 644 3.67 -12.20 39.12
CA PRO A 644 4.09 -11.01 38.38
C PRO A 644 5.42 -11.21 37.64
N ILE A 645 5.44 -10.89 36.35
CA ILE A 645 6.64 -10.94 35.49
C ILE A 645 6.93 -9.53 34.98
N THR A 646 8.11 -8.99 35.26
CA THR A 646 8.57 -7.71 34.71
C THR A 646 9.37 -7.95 33.42
N VAL A 647 8.93 -7.37 32.31
CA VAL A 647 9.71 -7.28 31.06
C VAL A 647 10.02 -5.81 30.80
N GLU A 648 11.21 -5.45 30.36
CA GLU A 648 11.51 -4.07 29.94
C GLU A 648 11.65 -3.97 28.41
N PRO A 649 11.09 -2.93 27.76
CA PRO A 649 10.33 -1.83 28.34
C PRO A 649 8.84 -2.17 28.48
N TYR A 650 8.32 -2.17 29.71
CA TYR A 650 6.90 -2.28 30.02
C TYR A 650 6.38 -0.92 30.48
N HIS A 651 5.53 -0.30 29.66
CA HIS A 651 4.83 0.92 30.02
C HIS A 651 3.33 0.67 30.07
N LEU A 652 2.73 0.96 31.22
CA LEU A 652 1.28 1.05 31.38
C LEU A 652 0.86 2.50 31.16
N LEU A 653 -0.15 2.70 30.33
CA LEU A 653 -0.79 4.01 30.20
C LEU A 653 -1.82 4.13 31.31
N THR A 654 -1.57 4.99 32.29
CA THR A 654 -2.53 5.33 33.35
C THR A 654 -3.27 6.60 32.99
N LEU A 655 -4.60 6.60 33.13
CA LEU A 655 -5.42 7.80 32.99
C LEU A 655 -5.34 8.62 34.28
N PRO A 656 -4.93 9.90 34.23
CA PRO A 656 -4.86 10.74 35.43
C PRO A 656 -6.20 10.91 36.17
N SER A 657 -7.33 10.75 35.48
CA SER A 657 -8.68 10.85 36.05
C SER A 657 -9.23 9.55 36.65
N ALA A 658 -8.52 8.43 36.55
CA ALA A 658 -9.01 7.11 36.98
C ALA A 658 -8.66 6.80 38.45
N ASP A 659 -9.26 7.53 39.39
CA ASP A 659 -8.97 7.41 40.84
C ASP A 659 -9.34 6.02 41.43
N GLU A 660 -10.28 5.28 40.83
CA GLU A 660 -10.75 3.96 41.29
C GLU A 660 -9.88 2.77 40.82
N LEU A 661 -8.87 3.00 39.98
CA LEU A 661 -8.05 1.94 39.39
C LEU A 661 -7.36 1.01 40.42
N PRO A 662 -6.81 1.51 41.56
CA PRO A 662 -6.22 0.64 42.59
C PRO A 662 -7.22 -0.37 43.18
N ASP A 663 -8.45 0.06 43.44
CA ASP A 663 -9.50 -0.80 43.99
C ASP A 663 -9.97 -1.81 42.95
N GLN A 664 -10.09 -1.40 41.68
CA GLN A 664 -10.40 -2.29 40.57
C GLN A 664 -9.31 -3.35 40.34
N ARG A 665 -8.03 -2.98 40.49
CA ARG A 665 -6.91 -3.92 40.43
C ARG A 665 -7.00 -4.99 41.52
N ALA A 666 -7.30 -4.58 42.75
CA ALA A 666 -7.48 -5.50 43.87
C ALA A 666 -8.69 -6.44 43.66
N ARG A 667 -9.77 -5.94 43.04
CA ARG A 667 -11.01 -6.70 42.84
C ARG A 667 -10.98 -7.65 41.64
N TYR A 668 -10.44 -7.24 40.50
CA TYR A 668 -10.55 -7.97 39.23
C TYR A 668 -9.23 -8.56 38.73
N GLY A 669 -8.08 -8.09 39.21
CA GLY A 669 -6.77 -8.46 38.67
C GLY A 669 -6.51 -9.97 38.65
N THR A 670 -6.78 -10.66 39.76
CA THR A 670 -6.54 -12.10 39.88
C THR A 670 -7.44 -12.94 38.96
N ILE A 671 -8.72 -12.55 38.84
CA ILE A 671 -9.70 -13.21 37.96
C ILE A 671 -9.27 -13.09 36.50
N LEU A 672 -8.92 -11.88 36.07
CA LEU A 672 -8.50 -11.61 34.69
C LEU A 672 -7.18 -12.31 34.34
N ASN A 673 -6.23 -12.37 35.27
CA ASN A 673 -4.97 -13.09 35.09
C ASN A 673 -5.20 -14.60 34.84
N MET A 674 -6.11 -15.23 35.58
CA MET A 674 -6.47 -16.63 35.37
C MET A 674 -7.17 -16.86 34.02
N CYS A 675 -8.06 -15.96 33.61
CA CYS A 675 -8.76 -16.06 32.32
C CYS A 675 -7.82 -16.08 31.13
N VAL A 676 -6.90 -15.11 31.09
CA VAL A 676 -5.99 -14.98 29.95
C VAL A 676 -5.06 -16.19 29.89
N ASN A 677 -4.56 -16.67 31.03
CA ASN A 677 -3.77 -17.89 31.07
C ASN A 677 -4.55 -19.11 30.57
N HIS A 678 -5.85 -19.20 30.87
CA HIS A 678 -6.67 -20.29 30.37
C HIS A 678 -6.72 -20.30 28.84
N GLN A 679 -6.94 -19.13 28.23
CA GLN A 679 -6.95 -18.96 26.78
C GLN A 679 -5.57 -19.23 26.15
N LEU A 680 -4.48 -18.75 26.76
CA LEU A 680 -3.12 -18.95 26.27
C LEU A 680 -2.68 -20.42 26.35
N GLN A 681 -3.01 -21.12 27.43
CA GLN A 681 -2.68 -22.53 27.60
C GLN A 681 -3.45 -23.40 26.62
N GLN A 682 -4.76 -23.16 26.45
CA GLN A 682 -5.58 -23.97 25.55
C GLN A 682 -5.16 -23.84 24.08
N ARG A 683 -4.83 -22.62 23.63
CA ARG A 683 -4.61 -22.35 22.20
C ARG A 683 -3.15 -22.38 21.76
N TYR A 684 -2.22 -22.06 22.66
CA TYR A 684 -0.80 -21.92 22.32
C TYR A 684 0.12 -22.70 23.26
N ASN A 685 -0.42 -23.37 24.29
CA ASN A 685 0.36 -24.01 25.35
C ASN A 685 1.37 -23.04 26.01
N LEU A 686 0.97 -21.79 26.21
CA LEU A 686 1.77 -20.72 26.83
C LEU A 686 1.15 -20.29 28.17
N SER A 687 1.96 -19.69 29.03
CA SER A 687 1.52 -19.02 30.26
C SER A 687 2.06 -17.58 30.28
N GLY A 688 1.46 -16.69 31.05
CA GLY A 688 1.87 -15.29 31.15
C GLY A 688 1.20 -14.55 32.31
N TYR A 689 1.68 -13.35 32.63
CA TYR A 689 1.12 -12.51 33.69
C TYR A 689 0.31 -11.36 33.09
N SER A 690 -0.90 -11.12 33.60
CA SER A 690 -1.77 -10.03 33.15
C SER A 690 -1.92 -8.94 34.20
N GLU A 691 -1.63 -7.70 33.82
CA GLU A 691 -1.86 -6.52 34.67
C GLU A 691 -2.99 -5.65 34.13
N LEU A 692 -3.83 -5.15 35.02
CA LEU A 692 -4.98 -4.33 34.67
C LEU A 692 -4.59 -2.87 34.37
N GLU A 693 -4.97 -2.41 33.18
CA GLU A 693 -4.70 -1.05 32.69
C GLU A 693 -5.93 -0.14 32.80
N HIS A 694 -7.13 -0.62 32.45
CA HIS A 694 -8.36 0.18 32.49
C HIS A 694 -9.62 -0.69 32.59
N CYS A 695 -10.66 -0.23 33.30
CA CYS A 695 -11.99 -0.85 33.30
C CYS A 695 -13.09 0.18 33.10
N VAL A 696 -14.19 -0.24 32.48
CA VAL A 696 -15.42 0.54 32.26
C VAL A 696 -16.66 -0.30 32.59
N THR A 697 -17.74 0.36 32.99
CA THR A 697 -19.08 -0.25 33.16
C THR A 697 -20.04 0.33 32.11
N ALA A 698 -21.23 -0.24 31.99
CA ALA A 698 -22.24 0.25 31.04
C ALA A 698 -22.61 1.73 31.25
N GLU A 699 -22.54 2.22 32.50
CA GLU A 699 -22.82 3.62 32.84
C GLU A 699 -21.62 4.54 32.59
N THR A 700 -20.42 4.11 32.96
CA THR A 700 -19.20 4.94 32.88
C THR A 700 -18.54 4.92 31.49
N HIS A 701 -18.93 3.99 30.61
CA HIS A 701 -18.45 3.93 29.23
C HIS A 701 -18.84 5.16 28.40
N ARG A 702 -19.94 5.85 28.74
CA ARG A 702 -20.38 7.07 28.05
C ARG A 702 -19.81 8.32 28.70
N PRO A 703 -19.19 9.24 27.94
CA PRO A 703 -18.70 10.50 28.49
C PRO A 703 -19.82 11.35 29.11
N THR A 704 -19.53 11.99 30.24
CA THR A 704 -20.44 12.92 30.91
C THR A 704 -20.28 14.35 30.37
N VAL A 705 -21.40 15.08 30.31
CA VAL A 705 -21.42 16.48 29.90
C VAL A 705 -21.02 17.37 31.07
N ASP A 706 -20.02 18.23 30.87
CA ASP A 706 -19.55 19.21 31.86
C ASP A 706 -19.53 20.64 31.30
N GLY A 707 -19.03 21.60 32.09
CA GLY A 707 -18.99 23.01 31.71
C GLY A 707 -18.21 23.30 30.42
N TYR A 708 -17.18 22.51 30.07
CA TYR A 708 -16.43 22.70 28.82
C TYR A 708 -17.28 22.35 27.60
N HIS A 709 -18.15 21.34 27.70
CA HIS A 709 -19.06 20.96 26.61
C HIS A 709 -20.08 22.06 26.34
N VAL A 710 -20.66 22.63 27.40
CA VAL A 710 -21.61 23.74 27.28
C VAL A 710 -20.91 24.98 26.69
N LEU A 711 -19.69 25.30 27.16
CA LEU A 711 -18.91 26.41 26.63
C LEU A 711 -18.59 26.24 25.14
N PHE A 712 -18.19 25.04 24.71
CA PHE A 712 -17.94 24.74 23.30
C PHE A 712 -19.19 24.96 22.44
N LEU A 713 -20.33 24.39 22.85
CA LEU A 713 -21.59 24.56 22.13
C LEU A 713 -22.03 26.02 22.07
N ALA A 714 -21.89 26.77 23.16
CA ALA A 714 -22.22 28.19 23.20
C ALA A 714 -21.37 29.01 22.22
N ILE A 715 -20.06 28.76 22.16
CA ILE A 715 -19.14 29.46 21.24
C ILE A 715 -19.43 29.08 19.79
N VAL A 716 -19.63 27.80 19.48
CA VAL A 716 -19.97 27.35 18.12
C VAL A 716 -21.31 27.94 17.68
N ALA A 717 -22.34 27.92 18.54
CA ALA A 717 -23.63 28.52 18.25
C ALA A 717 -23.53 30.04 18.02
N ALA A 718 -22.73 30.74 18.83
CA ALA A 718 -22.49 32.18 18.66
C ALA A 718 -21.77 32.47 17.32
N LEU A 719 -20.74 31.70 16.96
CA LEU A 719 -20.04 31.84 15.68
C LEU A 719 -20.95 31.55 14.50
N CYS A 720 -21.73 30.47 14.53
CA CYS A 720 -22.70 30.14 13.50
C CYS A 720 -23.77 31.23 13.36
N GLY A 721 -24.27 31.76 14.49
CA GLY A 721 -25.21 32.88 14.51
C GLY A 721 -24.62 34.15 13.91
N LEU A 722 -23.38 34.51 14.27
CA LEU A 722 -22.67 35.66 13.71
C LEU A 722 -22.45 35.52 12.20
N VAL A 723 -22.02 34.35 11.74
CA VAL A 723 -21.81 34.06 10.32
C VAL A 723 -23.14 34.12 9.55
N ALA A 724 -24.22 33.55 10.11
CA ALA A 724 -25.54 33.58 9.49
C ALA A 724 -26.10 35.01 9.38
N VAL A 725 -26.02 35.80 10.45
CA VAL A 725 -26.47 37.21 10.47
C VAL A 725 -25.63 38.05 9.52
N ALA A 726 -24.29 37.97 9.60
CA ALA A 726 -23.38 38.68 8.71
C ALA A 726 -23.65 38.34 7.24
N SER A 727 -23.76 37.06 6.90
CA SER A 727 -24.01 36.60 5.52
C SER A 727 -25.39 37.02 5.02
N TYR A 728 -26.44 36.93 5.84
CA TYR A 728 -27.78 37.40 5.49
C TYR A 728 -27.79 38.90 5.22
N THR A 729 -27.13 39.70 6.07
CA THR A 729 -27.04 41.15 5.87
C THR A 729 -26.23 41.52 4.62
N ASP A 730 -25.10 40.87 4.38
CA ASP A 730 -24.28 41.09 3.18
C ASP A 730 -25.10 40.80 1.91
N TRP A 731 -25.80 39.66 1.86
CA TRP A 731 -26.68 39.29 0.75
C TRP A 731 -27.82 40.30 0.52
N ARG A 732 -28.44 40.80 1.60
CA ARG A 732 -29.55 41.79 1.54
C ARG A 732 -29.09 43.13 0.96
N TYR A 733 -27.86 43.56 1.22
CA TYR A 733 -27.36 44.90 0.83
C TYR A 733 -26.51 44.90 -0.45
N THR A 734 -26.03 43.76 -0.93
CA THR A 734 -25.24 43.65 -2.18
C THR A 734 -25.95 44.22 -3.42
N PRO A 735 -27.29 44.07 -3.63
CA PRO A 735 -27.97 44.63 -4.80
C PRO A 735 -28.22 46.14 -4.75
N ALA A 736 -28.03 46.79 -3.60
CA ALA A 736 -28.41 48.21 -3.40
C ALA A 736 -27.30 49.21 -3.77
N PHE A 737 -26.06 48.75 -3.97
CA PHE A 737 -24.89 49.62 -4.24
C PHE A 737 -24.61 49.89 -5.73
N ASP A 738 -25.34 49.26 -6.67
CA ASP A 738 -25.20 49.50 -8.11
C ASP A 738 -26.07 50.67 -8.64
N ASN A 739 -26.94 51.26 -7.82
CA ASN A 739 -27.79 52.39 -8.22
C ASN A 739 -27.31 53.71 -7.58
N ASN A 740 -26.73 54.58 -8.43
CA ASN A 740 -26.05 55.85 -8.14
C ASN A 740 -26.94 56.99 -7.58
N ASN A 741 -27.73 56.77 -6.52
CA ASN A 741 -28.40 57.88 -5.81
C ASN A 741 -28.00 57.91 -4.32
N GLU A 742 -27.04 58.78 -3.99
CA GLU A 742 -26.59 59.04 -2.61
C GLU A 742 -27.71 59.71 -1.77
N SER A 743 -28.46 58.90 -1.02
CA SER A 743 -29.38 59.36 0.03
C SER A 743 -28.72 59.26 1.43
N SER A 744 -29.22 59.97 2.44
CA SER A 744 -28.77 59.88 3.84
C SER A 744 -28.86 58.45 4.41
N THR A 745 -29.82 57.67 3.91
CA THR A 745 -29.96 56.22 4.13
C THR A 745 -28.76 55.41 3.63
N ALA A 746 -28.15 55.80 2.50
CA ALA A 746 -26.96 55.13 1.96
C ALA A 746 -25.71 55.36 2.83
N LYS A 747 -25.56 56.52 3.48
CA LYS A 747 -24.47 56.79 4.45
C LYS A 747 -24.61 55.97 5.74
N ALA A 748 -25.82 55.87 6.30
CA ALA A 748 -26.08 55.03 7.46
C ALA A 748 -25.91 53.52 7.15
N GLN A 749 -26.30 53.10 5.94
CA GLN A 749 -26.08 51.74 5.43
C GLN A 749 -24.58 51.45 5.20
N ARG A 750 -23.80 52.42 4.69
CA ARG A 750 -22.34 52.31 4.55
C ARG A 750 -21.64 52.14 5.90
N GLY A 751 -22.08 52.87 6.93
CA GLY A 751 -21.58 52.71 8.31
C GLY A 751 -21.86 51.32 8.92
N ARG A 752 -23.02 50.71 8.64
CA ARG A 752 -23.32 49.32 9.05
C ARG A 752 -22.52 48.29 8.24
N HIS A 753 -22.30 48.56 6.95
CA HIS A 753 -21.51 47.71 6.06
C HIS A 753 -20.00 47.67 6.43
N ASP A 754 -19.52 48.71 7.10
CA ASP A 754 -18.13 48.84 7.58
C ASP A 754 -17.90 48.28 9.00
N ALA A 755 -18.92 47.76 9.68
CA ALA A 755 -18.77 47.22 11.03
C ALA A 755 -17.89 45.95 11.08
N LEU A 756 -17.18 45.73 12.21
CA LEU A 756 -16.23 44.61 12.36
C LEU A 756 -16.88 43.22 12.24
N TRP A 757 -18.13 43.06 12.66
CA TRP A 757 -18.84 41.77 12.57
C TRP A 757 -19.18 41.37 11.12
N MET A 758 -19.15 42.32 10.17
CA MET A 758 -19.34 42.01 8.75
C MET A 758 -18.17 41.19 8.16
N GLU A 759 -17.01 41.13 8.83
CA GLU A 759 -15.90 40.27 8.40
C GLU A 759 -16.23 38.76 8.52
N PHE A 760 -17.30 38.39 9.24
CA PHE A 760 -17.81 37.01 9.30
C PHE A 760 -18.72 36.61 8.14
N ALA A 761 -19.05 37.53 7.21
CA ALA A 761 -19.89 37.21 6.06
C ALA A 761 -19.21 36.20 5.12
N LEU A 762 -19.89 35.10 4.80
CA LEU A 762 -19.33 33.99 4.01
C LEU A 762 -18.87 34.42 2.61
N GLN A 763 -19.62 35.32 1.96
CA GLN A 763 -19.24 35.81 0.63
C GLN A 763 -17.90 36.59 0.67
N ARG A 764 -17.69 37.40 1.71
CA ARG A 764 -16.44 38.14 1.92
C ARG A 764 -15.29 37.20 2.23
N THR A 765 -15.43 36.29 3.20
CA THR A 765 -14.37 35.34 3.56
C THR A 765 -14.04 34.37 2.42
N TRP A 766 -15.05 33.89 1.69
CA TRP A 766 -14.85 33.07 0.50
C TRP A 766 -14.10 33.83 -0.60
N SER A 767 -14.46 35.10 -0.84
CA SER A 767 -13.74 35.94 -1.81
C SER A 767 -12.28 36.16 -1.40
N GLN A 768 -11.99 36.35 -0.11
CA GLN A 768 -10.63 36.46 0.42
C GLN A 768 -9.84 35.14 0.25
N LEU A 769 -10.50 34.00 0.47
CA LEU A 769 -9.89 32.68 0.33
C LEU A 769 -9.55 32.35 -1.12
N VAL A 770 -10.46 32.60 -2.05
CA VAL A 770 -10.30 32.29 -3.49
C VAL A 770 -9.54 33.40 -4.23
N ALA A 771 -9.41 34.60 -3.64
CA ALA A 771 -8.69 35.71 -4.25
C ALA A 771 -7.30 35.27 -4.74
N ALA A 772 -7.06 35.51 -6.03
CA ALA A 772 -5.76 35.31 -6.63
C ALA A 772 -4.75 36.24 -5.92
N PRO A 773 -3.53 35.76 -5.60
CA PRO A 773 -2.50 36.59 -5.02
C PRO A 773 -2.27 37.83 -5.91
N GLN A 774 -2.17 39.03 -5.32
CA GLN A 774 -1.78 40.22 -6.07
C GLN A 774 -0.45 39.95 -6.80
N ARG A 775 -0.30 40.37 -8.06
CA ARG A 775 0.90 40.08 -8.87
C ARG A 775 2.13 40.88 -8.42
N SER A 776 2.52 40.78 -7.15
CA SER A 776 3.82 41.27 -6.69
C SER A 776 4.93 40.36 -7.19
N ASN A 777 6.08 40.94 -7.54
CA ASN A 777 7.24 40.17 -8.01
C ASN A 777 7.67 39.09 -6.99
N ARG A 778 7.46 39.33 -5.69
CA ARG A 778 7.80 38.41 -4.60
C ARG A 778 6.93 37.17 -4.56
N GLN A 779 5.61 37.34 -4.64
CA GLN A 779 4.69 36.20 -4.66
C GLN A 779 4.95 35.34 -5.90
N ARG A 780 5.40 35.94 -7.01
CA ARG A 780 5.84 35.17 -8.18
C ARG A 780 7.12 34.38 -7.93
N ASP A 781 8.12 34.99 -7.31
CA ASP A 781 9.39 34.33 -7.04
C ASP A 781 9.23 33.15 -6.05
N PHE A 782 8.34 33.27 -5.06
CA PHE A 782 8.08 32.22 -4.05
C PHE A 782 6.85 31.35 -4.31
N ALA A 783 6.15 31.49 -5.44
CA ALA A 783 4.91 30.74 -5.74
C ALA A 783 5.07 29.21 -5.64
N PHE A 784 6.26 28.69 -5.93
CA PHE A 784 6.53 27.26 -5.84
C PHE A 784 6.55 26.73 -4.40
N VAL A 785 6.82 27.59 -3.41
CA VAL A 785 6.85 27.22 -1.98
C VAL A 785 5.47 26.77 -1.51
N GLU A 786 4.39 27.36 -2.02
CA GLU A 786 3.01 26.97 -1.71
C GLU A 786 2.74 25.51 -2.11
N ILE A 787 3.18 25.09 -3.30
CA ILE A 787 3.05 23.69 -3.73
C ILE A 787 3.92 22.77 -2.87
N LEU A 788 5.15 23.20 -2.55
CA LEU A 788 6.02 22.42 -1.67
C LEU A 788 5.38 22.20 -0.30
N ARG A 789 4.73 23.22 0.29
CA ARG A 789 4.00 23.09 1.55
C ARG A 789 2.86 22.06 1.44
N MET A 790 2.02 22.17 0.41
CA MET A 790 0.92 21.23 0.20
C MET A 790 1.42 19.79 0.03
N LEU A 791 2.49 19.57 -0.74
CA LEU A 791 3.07 18.24 -0.95
C LEU A 791 3.70 17.70 0.34
N SER A 792 4.40 18.54 1.10
CA SER A 792 4.97 18.17 2.39
C SER A 792 3.88 17.79 3.41
N VAL A 793 2.76 18.53 3.47
CA VAL A 793 1.62 18.16 4.33
C VAL A 793 1.01 16.82 3.91
N PHE A 794 0.89 16.55 2.61
CA PHE A 794 0.42 15.24 2.11
C PHE A 794 1.34 14.10 2.55
N ILE A 795 2.65 14.25 2.36
CA ILE A 795 3.63 13.22 2.76
C ILE A 795 3.59 13.00 4.28
N ILE A 796 3.52 14.09 5.07
CA ILE A 796 3.38 14.02 6.53
C ILE A 796 2.10 13.28 6.92
N LEU A 797 0.98 13.53 6.23
CA LEU A 797 -0.27 12.83 6.50
C LEU A 797 -0.12 11.32 6.25
N VAL A 798 0.47 10.92 5.12
CA VAL A 798 0.73 9.50 4.82
C VAL A 798 1.54 8.83 5.93
N ILE A 799 2.59 9.51 6.42
CA ILE A 799 3.43 9.00 7.52
C ILE A 799 2.61 8.85 8.81
N HIS A 800 1.79 9.83 9.17
CA HIS A 800 0.97 9.75 10.37
C HIS A 800 -0.12 8.67 10.28
N VAL A 801 -0.72 8.44 9.11
CA VAL A 801 -1.63 7.30 8.90
C VAL A 801 -0.89 5.99 9.19
N THR A 802 0.32 5.82 8.66
CA THR A 802 1.12 4.63 8.95
C THR A 802 1.41 4.48 10.44
N MET A 803 1.78 5.57 11.13
CA MET A 803 2.02 5.57 12.58
C MET A 803 0.77 5.20 13.38
N CYS A 804 -0.43 5.60 12.94
CA CYS A 804 -1.69 5.18 13.56
C CYS A 804 -1.94 3.68 13.44
N TYR A 805 -1.59 3.04 12.31
CA TYR A 805 -1.67 1.57 12.20
C TYR A 805 -0.62 0.84 13.05
N ILE A 806 0.57 1.43 13.24
CA ILE A 806 1.59 0.88 14.14
C ILE A 806 1.10 0.94 15.59
N ALA A 807 0.51 2.07 16.01
CA ALA A 807 0.06 2.25 17.39
C ALA A 807 -1.29 1.55 17.68
N GLY A 808 -2.17 1.50 16.68
CA GLY A 808 -3.54 1.00 16.76
C GLY A 808 -3.64 -0.52 16.89
N PRO A 809 -4.79 -1.02 17.34
CA PRO A 809 -5.05 -2.46 17.33
C PRO A 809 -5.23 -2.93 15.89
N THR A 810 -4.14 -3.39 15.29
CA THR A 810 -4.11 -3.91 13.91
C THR A 810 -4.11 -5.43 13.94
N ALA A 811 -5.06 -6.05 13.25
CA ALA A 811 -5.28 -7.50 13.28
C ALA A 811 -4.13 -8.29 12.64
N ASN A 812 -3.57 -7.80 11.54
CA ASN A 812 -2.51 -8.47 10.76
C ASN A 812 -1.25 -7.58 10.66
N MET A 813 -0.55 -7.46 11.78
CA MET A 813 0.63 -6.60 11.90
C MET A 813 1.82 -7.02 11.00
N ARG A 814 1.85 -8.29 10.57
CA ARG A 814 2.91 -8.89 9.74
C ARG A 814 3.30 -8.05 8.52
N SER A 815 2.33 -7.64 7.71
CA SER A 815 2.60 -6.90 6.47
C SER A 815 3.28 -5.55 6.74
N LEU A 816 2.98 -4.93 7.87
CA LEU A 816 3.55 -3.67 8.29
C LEU A 816 4.97 -3.86 8.85
N GLU A 817 5.18 -4.86 9.70
CA GLU A 817 6.49 -5.21 10.27
C GLU A 817 7.49 -5.66 9.21
N GLU A 818 7.07 -6.53 8.28
CA GLU A 818 7.91 -6.97 7.16
C GLU A 818 8.28 -5.79 6.25
N PHE A 819 7.35 -4.87 5.97
CA PHE A 819 7.63 -3.68 5.17
C PHE A 819 8.70 -2.79 5.82
N TYR A 820 8.62 -2.57 7.14
CA TYR A 820 9.64 -1.81 7.87
C TYR A 820 10.91 -2.62 8.16
N GLY A 821 10.92 -3.94 7.98
CA GLY A 821 12.11 -4.77 7.96
C GLY A 821 12.97 -4.62 6.69
N LEU A 822 12.42 -4.06 5.60
CA LEU A 822 13.15 -3.84 4.36
C LEU A 822 14.12 -2.65 4.47
N THR A 823 15.38 -2.82 4.04
CA THR A 823 16.40 -1.76 4.06
C THR A 823 15.95 -0.45 3.39
N PRO A 824 15.29 -0.44 2.22
CA PRO A 824 14.78 0.80 1.62
C PRO A 824 13.74 1.51 2.48
N SER A 825 12.91 0.78 3.22
CA SER A 825 11.93 1.35 4.14
C SER A 825 12.62 1.99 5.35
N LEU A 826 13.63 1.32 5.92
CA LEU A 826 14.46 1.88 6.99
C LEU A 826 15.19 3.16 6.57
N VAL A 827 15.73 3.19 5.34
CA VAL A 827 16.33 4.40 4.76
C VAL A 827 15.30 5.53 4.68
N ALA A 828 14.11 5.25 4.14
CA ALA A 828 13.05 6.25 4.02
C ALA A 828 12.58 6.77 5.40
N ALA A 829 12.39 5.85 6.34
CA ALA A 829 12.04 6.13 7.73
C ALA A 829 13.04 7.05 8.43
N SER A 830 14.34 6.91 8.15
CA SER A 830 15.38 7.79 8.72
C SER A 830 15.30 9.24 8.22
N VAL A 831 14.70 9.47 7.05
CA VAL A 831 14.59 10.77 6.41
C VAL A 831 13.29 11.49 6.79
N PHE A 832 12.20 10.75 6.96
CA PHE A 832 10.86 11.31 7.16
C PHE A 832 10.75 12.36 8.28
N PRO A 833 11.35 12.19 9.47
CA PRO A 833 11.28 13.21 10.52
C PRO A 833 11.91 14.55 10.10
N PHE A 834 12.89 14.53 9.20
CA PHE A 834 13.55 15.75 8.73
C PHE A 834 12.66 16.60 7.82
N LEU A 835 11.55 16.05 7.29
CA LEU A 835 10.62 16.80 6.44
C LEU A 835 10.05 18.04 7.13
N VAL A 836 9.79 17.97 8.44
CA VAL A 836 9.30 19.11 9.22
C VAL A 836 10.29 20.29 9.22
N ARG A 837 11.59 20.00 9.13
CA ARG A 837 12.65 21.02 9.09
C ARG A 837 12.58 21.91 7.85
N THR A 838 11.97 21.43 6.77
CA THR A 838 11.70 22.24 5.58
C THR A 838 10.77 23.41 5.89
N PHE A 839 9.78 23.24 6.79
CA PHE A 839 8.90 24.32 7.22
C PHE A 839 9.65 25.38 8.03
N PHE A 840 10.55 24.98 8.94
CA PHE A 840 11.41 25.93 9.66
C PHE A 840 12.32 26.73 8.71
N ALA A 841 12.88 26.10 7.67
CA ALA A 841 13.65 26.80 6.65
C ALA A 841 12.78 27.82 5.89
N ILE A 842 11.55 27.46 5.50
CA ILE A 842 10.59 28.37 4.88
C ILE A 842 10.27 29.56 5.81
N SER A 843 10.00 29.29 7.09
CA SER A 843 9.74 30.33 8.10
C SER A 843 10.91 31.33 8.20
N GLY A 844 12.15 30.84 8.22
CA GLY A 844 13.35 31.68 8.26
C GLY A 844 13.51 32.56 7.00
N VAL A 845 13.34 31.98 5.80
CA VAL A 845 13.40 32.74 4.54
C VAL A 845 12.32 33.82 4.51
N MET A 846 11.07 33.44 4.83
CA MET A 846 9.95 34.37 4.79
C MET A 846 10.13 35.49 5.79
N LEU A 847 10.59 35.22 7.01
CA LEU A 847 10.85 36.25 8.01
C LEU A 847 11.88 37.28 7.50
N ALA A 848 13.02 36.80 6.98
CA ALA A 848 14.09 37.67 6.49
C ALA A 848 13.64 38.53 5.30
N VAL A 849 12.94 37.94 4.31
CA VAL A 849 12.47 38.67 3.13
C VAL A 849 11.45 39.75 3.49
N HIS A 850 10.46 39.42 4.32
CA HIS A 850 9.44 40.40 4.73
C HIS A 850 10.04 41.52 5.59
N PHE A 851 10.97 41.19 6.48
CA PHE A 851 11.66 42.17 7.33
C PHE A 851 12.48 43.17 6.51
N LEU A 852 13.33 42.69 5.60
CA LEU A 852 14.25 43.54 4.83
C LEU A 852 13.52 44.51 3.91
N GLU A 853 12.42 44.08 3.31
CA GLU A 853 11.60 44.95 2.45
C GLU A 853 10.81 45.99 3.25
N TYR A 854 10.28 45.60 4.42
CA TYR A 854 9.68 46.57 5.33
C TYR A 854 10.71 47.61 5.78
N GLY A 855 11.93 47.17 6.11
CA GLY A 855 13.04 48.05 6.45
C GLY A 855 13.46 48.97 5.30
N ALA A 856 13.48 48.47 4.06
CA ALA A 856 13.81 49.25 2.88
C ALA A 856 12.76 50.33 2.57
N THR A 857 11.47 50.03 2.77
CA THR A 857 10.37 50.98 2.51
C THR A 857 10.11 51.95 3.66
N ARG A 858 10.43 51.58 4.91
CA ARG A 858 10.15 52.37 6.13
C ARG A 858 11.29 52.29 7.16
N PRO A 859 12.49 52.82 6.87
CA PRO A 859 13.67 52.66 7.72
C PRO A 859 13.49 53.25 9.13
N ASN A 860 12.81 54.39 9.27
CA ASN A 860 12.62 55.07 10.55
C ASN A 860 11.61 54.39 11.51
N ARG A 861 10.94 53.31 11.08
CA ARG A 861 9.94 52.59 11.89
C ARG A 861 10.43 51.24 12.42
N VAL A 862 11.67 50.86 12.15
CA VAL A 862 12.24 49.58 12.60
C VAL A 862 12.87 49.76 14.00
N GLY A 863 12.13 49.39 15.05
CA GLY A 863 12.57 49.48 16.45
C GLY A 863 11.77 48.56 17.39
N TRP A 864 11.82 48.82 18.70
CA TRP A 864 11.11 48.02 19.71
C TRP A 864 9.59 47.95 19.51
N SER A 865 8.97 49.04 19.05
CA SER A 865 7.53 49.07 18.71
C SER A 865 7.21 48.10 17.56
N PHE A 866 8.11 47.97 16.57
CA PHE A 866 7.96 47.01 15.47
C PHE A 866 8.11 45.56 15.95
N LEU A 867 9.04 45.29 16.87
CA LEU A 867 9.18 43.98 17.52
C LEU A 867 7.88 43.58 18.22
N TRP A 868 7.36 44.45 19.10
CA TRP A 868 6.13 44.18 19.85
C TRP A 868 4.93 43.98 18.92
N LYS A 869 4.76 44.87 17.93
CA LYS A 869 3.70 44.73 16.92
C LYS A 869 3.82 43.41 16.17
N GLY A 870 5.03 43.00 15.78
CA GLY A 870 5.27 41.72 15.10
C GLY A 870 4.88 40.51 15.96
N ILE A 871 5.23 40.53 17.25
CA ILE A 871 4.89 39.47 18.21
C ILE A 871 3.37 39.36 18.40
N VAL A 872 2.71 40.49 18.70
CA VAL A 872 1.26 40.52 18.90
C VAL A 872 0.53 40.05 17.65
N MET A 873 0.89 40.55 16.47
CA MET A 873 0.25 40.16 15.21
C MET A 873 0.43 38.67 14.89
N ARG A 874 1.58 38.07 15.24
CA ARG A 874 1.81 36.64 15.04
C ARG A 874 1.00 35.81 16.05
N TYR A 875 0.98 36.21 17.32
CA TYR A 875 0.21 35.54 18.37
C TYR A 875 -1.27 35.50 18.03
N VAL A 876 -1.83 36.66 17.70
CA VAL A 876 -3.23 36.87 17.39
C VAL A 876 -3.68 36.15 16.11
N ARG A 877 -2.77 35.89 15.17
CA ARG A 877 -3.06 35.06 14.00
C ARG A 877 -3.26 33.58 14.35
N ILE A 878 -2.51 33.06 15.31
CA ILE A 878 -2.48 31.64 15.67
C ILE A 878 -3.57 31.29 16.69
N PHE A 879 -3.77 32.19 17.66
CA PHE A 879 -4.61 31.97 18.83
C PHE A 879 -6.06 31.54 18.53
N PRO A 880 -6.82 32.15 17.59
CA PRO A 880 -8.24 31.84 17.41
C PRO A 880 -8.51 30.38 17.05
N VAL A 881 -7.75 29.84 16.08
CA VAL A 881 -7.89 28.44 15.65
C VAL A 881 -7.39 27.50 16.74
N LEU A 882 -6.25 27.82 17.38
CA LEU A 882 -5.70 27.03 18.48
C LEU A 882 -6.70 26.90 19.64
N PHE A 883 -7.36 27.99 20.01
CA PHE A 883 -8.34 28.02 21.09
C PHE A 883 -9.57 27.17 20.80
N VAL A 884 -10.16 27.29 19.61
CA VAL A 884 -11.35 26.50 19.23
C VAL A 884 -11.02 25.00 19.17
N VAL A 885 -9.86 24.63 18.62
CA VAL A 885 -9.43 23.22 18.57
C VAL A 885 -9.11 22.70 19.97
N TRP A 886 -8.41 23.47 20.81
CA TRP A 886 -8.18 23.08 22.21
C TRP A 886 -9.50 22.88 22.97
N LEU A 887 -10.46 23.78 22.79
CA LEU A 887 -11.76 23.68 23.44
C LEU A 887 -12.51 22.41 23.01
N TYR A 888 -12.40 22.03 21.73
CA TYR A 888 -12.90 20.74 21.23
C TYR A 888 -12.19 19.55 21.91
N GLN A 889 -10.86 19.58 22.06
CA GLN A 889 -10.11 18.50 22.72
C GLN A 889 -10.52 18.27 24.18
N VAL A 890 -10.77 19.34 24.94
CA VAL A 890 -11.15 19.22 26.36
C VAL A 890 -12.64 18.91 26.57
N SER A 891 -13.47 18.97 25.51
CA SER A 891 -14.91 18.76 25.58
C SER A 891 -15.34 17.49 24.84
N TRP A 892 -15.64 17.60 23.55
CA TRP A 892 -16.33 16.57 22.75
C TRP A 892 -15.42 15.48 22.17
N PHE A 893 -14.10 15.56 22.36
CA PHE A 893 -13.17 14.64 21.70
C PHE A 893 -13.29 13.17 22.14
N ASP A 894 -13.62 12.90 23.40
CA ASP A 894 -13.78 11.54 23.95
C ASP A 894 -15.12 10.87 23.63
N TRP A 895 -16.08 11.60 23.06
CA TRP A 895 -17.34 11.03 22.55
C TRP A 895 -17.14 10.08 21.36
N PHE A 896 -15.95 10.14 20.76
CA PHE A 896 -15.52 9.22 19.74
C PHE A 896 -14.97 7.91 20.30
N ALA A 897 -14.70 7.81 21.60
CA ALA A 897 -14.26 6.57 22.23
C ALA A 897 -15.46 5.62 22.38
N ARG A 898 -15.52 4.58 21.53
CA ARG A 898 -16.58 3.56 21.57
C ARG A 898 -16.02 2.16 21.77
N GLY A 899 -14.81 1.92 21.32
CA GLY A 899 -14.08 0.68 21.47
C GLY A 899 -13.31 0.59 22.79
N PRO A 900 -12.95 -0.64 23.21
CA PRO A 900 -12.27 -0.90 24.48
C PRO A 900 -10.84 -0.32 24.54
N GLY A 901 -10.15 -0.17 23.39
CA GLY A 901 -8.82 0.43 23.31
C GLY A 901 -8.80 1.95 23.14
N ASP A 902 -9.96 2.59 22.98
CA ASP A 902 -10.07 3.97 22.52
C ASP A 902 -9.62 5.00 23.58
N TYR A 903 -9.68 4.64 24.87
CA TYR A 903 -9.25 5.50 25.99
C TYR A 903 -7.79 5.98 25.84
N ARG A 904 -6.93 5.18 25.20
CA ARG A 904 -5.51 5.50 24.94
C ARG A 904 -5.33 6.70 23.99
N TYR A 905 -6.30 6.94 23.12
CA TYR A 905 -6.24 7.98 22.08
C TYR A 905 -7.03 9.23 22.46
N PHE A 906 -8.22 9.03 23.04
CA PHE A 906 -9.18 10.10 23.27
C PHE A 906 -9.20 10.55 24.74
N ALA A 907 -9.48 9.64 25.68
CA ALA A 907 -9.60 9.98 27.10
C ALA A 907 -8.27 10.50 27.67
N LEU A 908 -7.16 9.83 27.36
CA LEU A 908 -5.82 10.24 27.80
C LEU A 908 -5.44 11.64 27.28
N GLU A 909 -5.73 11.91 26.00
CA GLU A 909 -5.47 13.22 25.38
C GLU A 909 -6.32 14.33 26.02
N LYS A 910 -7.60 14.03 26.29
CA LYS A 910 -8.52 14.97 26.96
C LYS A 910 -8.01 15.36 28.34
N ASP A 911 -7.54 14.39 29.14
CA ASP A 911 -6.99 14.63 30.46
C ASP A 911 -5.71 15.48 30.42
N TYR A 912 -4.79 15.16 29.51
CA TYR A 912 -3.59 15.99 29.28
C TYR A 912 -3.96 17.40 28.82
N CYS A 913 -5.00 17.56 28.01
CA CYS A 913 -5.48 18.87 27.59
C CYS A 913 -6.17 19.69 28.68
N ARG A 914 -6.84 19.04 29.64
CA ARG A 914 -7.43 19.72 30.81
C ARG A 914 -6.39 20.16 31.82
N THR A 915 -5.37 19.33 32.05
CA THR A 915 -4.32 19.58 33.04
C THR A 915 -3.21 20.50 32.53
N ASN A 916 -2.75 20.27 31.29
CA ASN A 916 -1.55 20.90 30.73
C ASN A 916 -1.85 21.80 29.51
N GLY A 917 -3.10 21.97 29.09
CA GLY A 917 -3.47 22.73 27.87
C GLY A 917 -3.04 24.20 27.86
N TRP A 918 -2.89 24.83 29.03
CA TRP A 918 -2.42 26.22 29.17
C TRP A 918 -1.01 26.44 28.59
N LEU A 919 -0.16 25.40 28.55
CA LEU A 919 1.19 25.47 27.97
C LEU A 919 1.17 25.73 26.45
N ASN A 920 0.09 25.35 25.75
CA ASN A 920 -0.06 25.62 24.31
C ASN A 920 -0.26 27.12 24.03
N PHE A 921 -0.95 27.84 24.92
CA PHE A 921 -1.17 29.28 24.77
C PHE A 921 0.05 30.13 25.12
N LEU A 922 0.99 29.58 25.88
CA LEU A 922 2.28 30.19 26.20
C LEU A 922 3.40 29.77 25.24
N PHE A 923 3.16 28.81 24.34
CA PHE A 923 4.18 28.20 23.47
C PHE A 923 5.37 27.65 24.28
N LEU A 924 5.07 26.82 25.29
CA LEU A 924 6.05 26.19 26.18
C LEU A 924 5.92 24.66 26.29
N ASN A 925 4.91 24.07 25.66
CA ASN A 925 4.59 22.65 25.74
C ASN A 925 5.68 21.72 25.21
N ASN A 926 6.60 22.21 24.38
CA ASN A 926 7.71 21.40 23.86
C ASN A 926 8.86 21.20 24.86
N TYR A 927 8.98 22.01 25.92
CA TYR A 927 10.00 21.87 26.97
C TYR A 927 9.43 21.36 28.30
N PHE A 928 8.24 21.83 28.67
CA PHE A 928 7.62 21.50 29.95
C PHE A 928 6.56 20.43 29.75
N LYS A 929 6.64 19.35 30.54
CA LYS A 929 5.71 18.21 30.53
C LYS A 929 5.45 17.65 29.11
N SER A 930 6.51 17.49 28.32
CA SER A 930 6.40 17.00 26.93
C SER A 930 5.90 15.55 26.82
N ASN A 931 6.07 14.74 27.86
CA ASN A 931 5.53 13.38 27.99
C ASN A 931 4.00 13.34 28.24
N GLU A 932 3.40 14.45 28.67
CA GLU A 932 1.96 14.62 28.96
C GLU A 932 1.40 15.81 28.16
N MET A 933 1.87 15.94 26.91
CA MET A 933 1.57 17.08 26.06
C MET A 933 0.12 17.05 25.56
N CYS A 934 -0.61 18.15 25.76
CA CYS A 934 -1.87 18.40 25.07
C CYS A 934 -1.64 18.73 23.59
N MET A 935 -2.37 18.05 22.70
CA MET A 935 -2.29 18.22 21.25
C MET A 935 -0.86 18.08 20.74
N GLN A 936 -0.39 16.84 20.63
CA GLN A 936 0.98 16.53 20.26
C GLN A 936 1.48 17.33 19.05
N GLN A 937 0.66 17.55 18.03
CA GLN A 937 1.03 18.33 16.86
C GLN A 937 1.52 19.76 17.17
N THR A 938 1.10 20.38 18.27
CA THR A 938 1.39 21.78 18.61
C THR A 938 2.86 22.06 18.95
N TRP A 939 3.69 21.04 19.18
CA TRP A 939 5.13 21.21 19.44
C TRP A 939 5.82 22.04 18.33
N HIS A 940 5.43 21.81 17.07
CA HIS A 940 6.04 22.48 15.92
C HIS A 940 5.64 23.96 15.86
N LEU A 941 4.37 24.26 16.16
CA LEU A 941 3.86 25.63 16.24
C LEU A 941 4.60 26.43 17.34
N THR A 942 4.83 25.79 18.49
CA THR A 942 5.62 26.33 19.59
C THR A 942 7.06 26.60 19.19
N ALA A 943 7.73 25.63 18.57
CA ALA A 943 9.10 25.81 18.08
C ALA A 943 9.20 26.94 17.04
N ASP A 944 8.24 27.03 16.11
CA ASP A 944 8.17 28.09 15.09
C ASP A 944 7.95 29.49 15.70
N PHE A 945 7.15 29.60 16.77
CA PHE A 945 6.99 30.84 17.53
C PHE A 945 8.28 31.22 18.27
N GLN A 946 8.95 30.25 18.92
CA GLN A 946 10.24 30.45 19.58
C GLN A 946 11.33 30.91 18.59
N PHE A 947 11.37 30.31 17.39
CA PHE A 947 12.26 30.75 16.32
C PHE A 947 11.98 32.18 15.86
N PHE A 948 10.71 32.60 15.80
CA PHE A 948 10.35 33.98 15.49
C PHE A 948 10.82 34.96 16.56
N LEU A 949 10.66 34.60 17.85
CA LEU A 949 11.14 35.39 18.98
C LEU A 949 12.67 35.55 18.96
N ALA A 950 13.41 34.56 18.45
CA ALA A 950 14.86 34.68 18.27
C ALA A 950 15.26 35.43 16.98
N GLY A 951 14.62 35.11 15.85
CA GLY A 951 15.00 35.60 14.53
C GLY A 951 14.67 37.06 14.26
N LEU A 952 13.53 37.57 14.79
CA LEU A 952 13.14 38.95 14.57
C LEU A 952 14.08 39.95 15.30
N PRO A 953 14.42 39.78 16.59
CA PRO A 953 15.47 40.58 17.24
C PRO A 953 16.82 40.47 16.56
N LEU A 954 17.22 39.26 16.11
CA LEU A 954 18.47 39.05 15.39
C LEU A 954 18.54 39.91 14.12
N LEU A 955 17.46 39.93 13.32
CA LEU A 955 17.39 40.76 12.12
C LEU A 955 17.37 42.26 12.43
N ILE A 956 16.67 42.68 13.49
CA ILE A 956 16.69 44.08 13.96
C ILE A 956 18.12 44.49 14.35
N LEU A 957 18.85 43.63 15.07
CA LEU A 957 20.22 43.89 15.49
C LEU A 957 21.17 43.99 14.29
N ILE A 958 21.06 43.07 13.32
CA ILE A 958 21.82 43.11 12.06
C ILE A 958 21.53 44.39 11.28
N ASN A 959 20.25 44.80 11.21
CA ASN A 959 19.83 46.00 10.49
C ASN A 959 20.34 47.29 11.17
N ARG A 960 20.30 47.35 12.50
CA ARG A 960 20.77 48.50 13.27
C ARG A 960 22.30 48.61 13.28
N HIS A 961 22.98 47.46 13.32
CA HIS A 961 24.44 47.39 13.36
C HIS A 961 24.99 46.41 12.30
N PRO A 962 25.12 46.86 11.02
CA PRO A 962 25.58 45.99 9.93
C PRO A 962 26.96 45.35 10.14
N ARG A 963 27.82 45.95 10.98
CA ARG A 963 29.13 45.41 11.37
C ARG A 963 29.02 44.08 12.13
N LEU A 964 27.90 43.82 12.80
CA LEU A 964 27.65 42.60 13.56
C LEU A 964 27.18 41.43 12.69
N LEU A 965 26.96 41.62 11.38
CA LEU A 965 26.45 40.58 10.49
C LEU A 965 27.26 39.28 10.57
N TRP A 966 28.57 39.35 10.32
CA TRP A 966 29.43 38.15 10.31
C TRP A 966 29.60 37.52 11.70
N PRO A 967 29.88 38.29 12.78
CA PRO A 967 29.90 37.72 14.13
C PRO A 967 28.62 36.98 14.52
N LEU A 968 27.45 37.55 14.21
CA LEU A 968 26.15 36.94 14.57
C LEU A 968 25.83 35.71 13.72
N ILE A 969 26.18 35.71 12.43
CA ILE A 969 26.07 34.52 11.56
C ILE A 969 26.99 33.40 12.07
N SER A 970 28.24 33.73 12.43
CA SER A 970 29.17 32.74 12.97
C SER A 970 28.68 32.15 14.28
N LEU A 971 28.21 32.99 15.21
CA LEU A 971 27.67 32.56 16.50
C LEU A 971 26.47 31.61 16.32
N THR A 972 25.50 32.00 15.49
CA THR A 972 24.30 31.17 15.23
C THR A 972 24.63 29.87 14.49
N THR A 973 25.66 29.87 13.63
CA THR A 973 26.13 28.66 12.94
C THR A 973 26.81 27.70 13.91
N VAL A 974 27.70 28.19 14.78
CA VAL A 974 28.35 27.38 15.83
C VAL A 974 27.30 26.78 16.76
N PHE A 975 26.32 27.58 17.20
CA PHE A 975 25.21 27.09 18.02
C PHE A 975 24.39 26.01 17.31
N SER A 976 24.14 26.18 16.01
CA SER A 976 23.38 25.22 15.19
C SER A 976 24.04 23.85 15.02
N ILE A 977 25.35 23.76 15.26
CA ILE A 977 26.12 22.52 15.23
C ILE A 977 26.29 21.97 16.64
N ALA A 978 26.68 22.83 17.59
CA ALA A 978 26.98 22.43 18.96
C ALA A 978 25.74 21.93 19.73
N ALA A 979 24.59 22.60 19.57
CA ALA A 979 23.39 22.25 20.31
C ALA A 979 22.88 20.83 19.98
N PRO A 980 22.70 20.41 18.71
CA PRO A 980 22.35 19.02 18.41
C PRO A 980 23.39 17.99 18.88
N ILE A 981 24.69 18.30 18.84
CA ILE A 981 25.73 17.39 19.33
C ILE A 981 25.57 17.17 20.84
N ALA A 982 25.42 18.26 21.60
CA ALA A 982 25.26 18.20 23.05
C ALA A 982 24.02 17.40 23.43
N THR A 983 22.88 17.65 22.77
CA THR A 983 21.62 16.94 23.02
C THR A 983 21.72 15.45 22.72
N LEU A 984 22.25 15.09 21.55
CA LEU A 984 22.39 13.68 21.17
C LEU A 984 23.37 12.92 22.08
N TYR A 985 24.47 13.56 22.46
CA TYR A 985 25.49 12.95 23.32
C TYR A 985 24.99 12.78 24.76
N TYR A 986 24.38 13.81 25.34
CA TYR A 986 23.89 13.79 26.72
C TYR A 986 22.74 12.79 26.92
N HIS A 987 21.79 12.76 25.98
CA HIS A 987 20.62 11.87 26.07
C HIS A 987 20.86 10.47 25.46
N LYS A 988 22.10 10.16 25.03
CA LYS A 988 22.48 8.87 24.43
C LYS A 988 21.56 8.46 23.26
N LEU A 989 21.33 9.38 22.34
CA LEU A 989 20.35 9.20 21.26
C LEU A 989 21.01 8.87 19.91
N PRO A 990 20.32 8.12 19.03
CA PRO A 990 20.77 7.90 17.66
C PRO A 990 20.81 9.22 16.86
N GLY A 991 21.74 9.33 15.91
CA GLY A 991 21.93 10.53 15.09
C GLY A 991 20.75 10.85 14.16
N VAL A 992 19.89 9.86 13.93
CA VAL A 992 18.59 9.95 13.26
C VAL A 992 17.56 9.21 14.11
N ILE A 993 16.28 9.55 13.94
CA ILE A 993 15.22 8.85 14.66
C ILE A 993 15.03 7.48 14.01
N LEU A 994 15.31 6.43 14.79
CA LEU A 994 15.11 5.05 14.41
C LEU A 994 13.66 4.66 14.71
N VAL A 995 12.97 4.07 13.74
CA VAL A 995 11.61 3.57 13.90
C VAL A 995 11.67 2.34 14.79
N ASN A 996 11.03 2.44 15.95
CA ASN A 996 10.94 1.36 16.91
C ASN A 996 9.47 1.08 17.21
N PHE A 997 8.98 -0.07 16.75
CA PHE A 997 7.57 -0.45 16.88
C PHE A 997 7.18 -0.63 18.36
N LYS A 998 8.09 -1.14 19.20
CA LYS A 998 7.89 -1.30 20.65
C LYS A 998 7.56 0.03 21.33
N GLN A 999 8.20 1.12 20.90
CA GLN A 999 7.99 2.46 21.45
C GLN A 999 6.84 3.22 20.75
N LEU A 1000 6.71 3.06 19.43
CA LEU A 1000 5.66 3.72 18.64
C LEU A 1000 4.25 3.26 19.00
N ARG A 1001 4.09 2.06 19.59
CA ARG A 1001 2.85 1.58 20.20
C ARG A 1001 2.21 2.57 21.18
N PHE A 1002 3.00 3.48 21.76
CA PHE A 1002 2.57 4.48 22.73
C PHE A 1002 2.42 5.90 22.15
N ILE A 1003 2.20 6.05 20.84
CA ILE A 1003 1.83 7.31 20.17
C ILE A 1003 2.73 8.48 20.63
N PHE A 1004 4.05 8.30 20.58
CA PHE A 1004 5.07 9.30 20.94
C PHE A 1004 5.22 9.70 22.41
N TYR A 1005 4.32 9.29 23.32
CA TYR A 1005 4.40 9.69 24.74
C TYR A 1005 5.65 9.18 25.46
N VAL A 1006 6.26 8.10 24.95
CA VAL A 1006 7.35 7.38 25.65
C VAL A 1006 8.63 7.30 24.81
N HIS A 1007 8.63 7.84 23.58
CA HIS A 1007 9.77 7.68 22.69
C HIS A 1007 10.88 8.70 23.01
N PRO A 1008 12.05 8.29 23.54
CA PRO A 1008 13.05 9.21 24.08
C PRO A 1008 13.62 10.16 23.02
N ALA A 1009 13.88 9.68 21.80
CA ALA A 1009 14.35 10.54 20.71
C ALA A 1009 13.32 11.60 20.26
N LEU A 1010 12.02 11.35 20.47
CA LEU A 1010 10.99 12.33 20.12
C LEU A 1010 10.91 13.43 21.18
N LEU A 1011 10.88 13.05 22.46
CA LEU A 1011 10.78 13.97 23.58
C LEU A 1011 12.05 14.82 23.77
N ASN A 1012 13.23 14.19 23.68
CA ASN A 1012 14.50 14.82 24.04
C ASN A 1012 15.30 15.38 22.85
N ASP A 1013 14.84 15.22 21.60
CA ASP A 1013 15.48 15.82 20.42
C ASP A 1013 14.46 16.39 19.43
N TYR A 1014 13.49 15.59 18.99
CA TYR A 1014 12.60 15.99 17.89
C TYR A 1014 11.67 17.16 18.22
N MET A 1015 11.05 17.18 19.40
CA MET A 1015 10.06 18.20 19.77
C MET A 1015 10.68 19.54 20.22
N LEU A 1016 11.96 19.53 20.64
CA LEU A 1016 12.68 20.71 21.10
C LEU A 1016 13.06 21.64 19.94
N PHE A 1017 13.13 22.96 20.15
CA PHE A 1017 13.47 23.88 19.04
C PHE A 1017 14.96 23.91 18.71
N HIS A 1018 15.85 23.80 19.71
CA HIS A 1018 17.29 24.00 19.52
C HIS A 1018 17.96 23.01 18.54
N PRO A 1019 17.54 21.74 18.41
CA PRO A 1019 18.11 20.83 17.41
C PRO A 1019 17.70 21.17 15.97
N HIS A 1020 16.74 22.07 15.76
CA HIS A 1020 16.26 22.51 14.43
C HIS A 1020 16.82 23.87 13.98
N THR A 1021 17.63 24.50 14.82
CA THR A 1021 18.24 25.82 14.57
C THR A 1021 18.99 25.89 13.24
N SER A 1022 19.71 24.84 12.86
CA SER A 1022 20.43 24.76 11.58
C SER A 1022 19.53 25.00 10.37
N SER A 1023 18.31 24.47 10.37
CA SER A 1023 17.38 24.60 9.24
C SER A 1023 16.72 25.98 9.21
N TYR A 1024 16.31 26.49 10.37
CA TYR A 1024 15.75 27.84 10.50
C TYR A 1024 16.75 28.91 10.07
N PHE A 1025 17.97 28.88 10.62
CA PHE A 1025 19.01 29.86 10.31
C PHE A 1025 19.52 29.73 8.87
N SER A 1026 19.65 28.52 8.31
CA SER A 1026 19.94 28.35 6.89
C SER A 1026 18.91 29.04 6.00
N GLY A 1027 17.62 28.94 6.36
CA GLY A 1027 16.55 29.68 5.70
C GLY A 1027 16.69 31.20 5.84
N LEU A 1028 16.96 31.69 7.05
CA LEU A 1028 17.20 33.11 7.32
C LEU A 1028 18.38 33.66 6.50
N PHE A 1029 19.47 32.89 6.38
CA PHE A 1029 20.62 33.23 5.54
C PHE A 1029 20.28 33.25 4.05
N ALA A 1030 19.48 32.28 3.57
CA ALA A 1030 18.98 32.29 2.19
C ALA A 1030 18.08 33.51 1.90
N GLY A 1031 17.27 33.96 2.86
CA GLY A 1031 16.48 35.19 2.72
C GLY A 1031 17.35 36.46 2.62
N LEU A 1032 18.41 36.56 3.43
CA LEU A 1032 19.41 37.64 3.34
C LEU A 1032 20.15 37.61 1.98
N ALA A 1033 20.52 36.41 1.51
CA ALA A 1033 21.17 36.22 0.21
C ALA A 1033 20.25 36.59 -0.97
N TYR A 1034 18.97 36.21 -0.90
CA TYR A 1034 17.96 36.59 -1.91
C TYR A 1034 17.80 38.10 -2.00
N HIS A 1035 17.70 38.79 -0.87
CA HIS A 1035 17.61 40.26 -0.87
C HIS A 1035 18.85 40.90 -1.52
N ARG A 1036 20.06 40.43 -1.17
CA ARG A 1036 21.29 40.91 -1.80
C ARG A 1036 21.33 40.66 -3.29
N TYR A 1037 20.91 39.49 -3.76
CA TYR A 1037 20.82 39.15 -5.17
C TYR A 1037 19.90 40.09 -5.95
N ARG A 1038 18.77 40.50 -5.35
CA ARG A 1038 17.83 41.45 -5.95
C ARG A 1038 18.39 42.88 -6.03
N THR A 1039 19.23 43.27 -5.06
CA THR A 1039 19.83 44.61 -5.00
C THR A 1039 21.18 44.74 -5.71
N ALA A 1040 21.93 43.65 -5.85
CA ALA A 1040 23.27 43.60 -6.44
C ALA A 1040 23.54 42.24 -7.11
N SER A 1041 24.28 42.22 -8.22
CA SER A 1041 24.66 40.97 -8.88
C SER A 1041 25.59 40.16 -7.97
N VAL A 1042 25.19 38.95 -7.58
CA VAL A 1042 26.01 38.01 -6.80
C VAL A 1042 26.61 36.97 -7.75
N PRO A 1043 27.91 37.04 -8.10
CA PRO A 1043 28.53 36.13 -9.07
C PRO A 1043 28.47 34.67 -8.64
N LEU A 1044 28.51 34.41 -7.33
CA LEU A 1044 28.46 33.08 -6.71
C LEU A 1044 27.22 32.25 -7.10
N LEU A 1045 26.11 32.93 -7.46
CA LEU A 1045 24.84 32.31 -7.83
C LEU A 1045 24.62 32.30 -9.36
N ALA A 1046 25.43 33.02 -10.14
CA ALA A 1046 25.21 33.25 -11.57
C ALA A 1046 25.85 32.17 -12.46
N GLY A 1047 26.83 31.41 -11.98
CA GLY A 1047 27.46 30.29 -12.69
C GLY A 1047 28.84 29.91 -12.15
N GLY A 1048 29.34 28.72 -12.50
CA GLY A 1048 30.68 28.23 -12.13
C GLY A 1048 30.69 26.96 -11.28
N THR A 1049 31.89 26.54 -10.87
CA THR A 1049 32.10 25.34 -10.02
C THR A 1049 31.43 25.48 -8.66
N THR A 1050 31.52 26.65 -8.01
CA THR A 1050 30.92 26.89 -6.69
C THR A 1050 29.39 26.85 -6.70
N ALA A 1051 28.75 27.40 -7.74
CA ALA A 1051 27.30 27.30 -7.92
C ALA A 1051 26.84 25.84 -8.11
N THR A 1052 27.62 25.07 -8.87
CA THR A 1052 27.38 23.64 -9.11
C THR A 1052 27.52 22.82 -7.82
N LEU A 1053 28.56 23.10 -7.02
CA LEU A 1053 28.78 22.46 -5.73
C LEU A 1053 27.65 22.77 -4.75
N LEU A 1054 27.27 24.04 -4.59
CA LEU A 1054 26.16 24.45 -3.71
C LEU A 1054 24.84 23.76 -4.09
N LYS A 1055 24.58 23.59 -5.39
CA LYS A 1055 23.36 22.97 -5.90
C LYS A 1055 23.27 21.46 -5.62
N TRP A 1056 24.37 20.73 -5.75
CA TRP A 1056 24.34 19.26 -5.76
C TRP A 1056 24.93 18.59 -4.52
N VAL A 1057 25.87 19.23 -3.82
CA VAL A 1057 26.53 18.62 -2.65
C VAL A 1057 25.55 18.42 -1.48
N PRO A 1058 24.76 19.41 -1.02
CA PRO A 1058 23.84 19.21 0.09
C PRO A 1058 22.82 18.06 -0.12
N PRO A 1059 22.08 17.97 -1.25
CA PRO A 1059 21.15 16.86 -1.46
C PRO A 1059 21.88 15.51 -1.62
N ALA A 1060 23.06 15.48 -2.25
CA ALA A 1060 23.85 14.25 -2.34
C ALA A 1060 24.33 13.76 -0.97
N MET A 1061 24.71 14.67 -0.07
CA MET A 1061 25.11 14.35 1.30
C MET A 1061 23.94 13.88 2.16
N VAL A 1062 22.75 14.46 2.01
CA VAL A 1062 21.53 13.95 2.66
C VAL A 1062 21.24 12.52 2.20
N LEU A 1063 21.29 12.26 0.89
CA LEU A 1063 21.05 10.93 0.35
C LEU A 1063 22.10 9.91 0.82
N LEU A 1064 23.38 10.27 0.79
CA LEU A 1064 24.47 9.39 1.24
C LEU A 1064 24.31 9.04 2.72
N GLN A 1065 24.00 10.03 3.57
CA GLN A 1065 23.78 9.81 5.00
C GLN A 1065 22.54 8.93 5.24
N ALA A 1066 21.43 9.18 4.53
CA ALA A 1066 20.23 8.35 4.62
C ALA A 1066 20.51 6.88 4.25
N LEU A 1067 21.33 6.62 3.23
CA LEU A 1067 21.72 5.26 2.85
C LEU A 1067 22.54 4.54 3.92
N LEU A 1068 23.28 5.29 4.76
CA LEU A 1068 24.06 4.75 5.88
C LEU A 1068 23.23 4.59 7.17
N ALA A 1069 22.06 5.23 7.27
CA ALA A 1069 21.22 5.23 8.47
C ALA A 1069 20.79 3.83 8.97
N PRO A 1070 20.54 2.81 8.11
CA PRO A 1070 20.21 1.47 8.59
C PRO A 1070 21.29 0.84 9.48
N LEU A 1071 22.56 1.24 9.33
CA LEU A 1071 23.66 0.75 10.17
C LEU A 1071 23.51 1.20 11.64
N LEU A 1072 22.78 2.29 11.89
CA LEU A 1072 22.55 2.82 13.23
C LEU A 1072 21.61 1.96 14.09
N TYR A 1073 20.85 1.04 13.48
CA TYR A 1073 19.99 0.08 14.20
C TYR A 1073 20.81 -1.02 14.90
N GLY A 1074 22.05 -1.27 14.48
CA GLY A 1074 22.93 -2.28 15.08
C GLY A 1074 23.82 -1.76 16.19
N LEU A 1075 23.71 -0.48 16.55
CA LEU A 1075 24.52 0.16 17.59
C LEU A 1075 23.82 0.08 18.94
N ASP A 1076 24.60 -0.18 19.99
CA ASP A 1076 24.14 -0.07 21.37
C ASP A 1076 24.30 1.38 21.86
N TYR A 1077 23.22 1.95 22.38
CA TYR A 1077 23.15 3.32 22.92
C TYR A 1077 23.10 3.34 24.45
N SER A 1078 23.48 2.24 25.11
CA SER A 1078 23.73 2.20 26.55
C SER A 1078 24.76 3.25 27.00
N GLU A 1079 25.73 3.56 26.13
CA GLU A 1079 26.77 4.57 26.33
C GLU A 1079 26.72 5.70 25.28
N PRO A 1080 27.21 6.91 25.60
CA PRO A 1080 27.15 8.05 24.69
C PRO A 1080 28.19 7.93 23.55
N ILE A 1081 27.74 8.04 22.31
CA ILE A 1081 28.58 7.86 21.12
C ILE A 1081 28.81 9.21 20.41
N LEU A 1082 30.02 9.77 20.55
CA LEU A 1082 30.36 11.10 20.00
C LEU A 1082 30.28 11.17 18.46
N TRP A 1083 30.80 10.18 17.74
CA TRP A 1083 30.78 10.22 16.27
C TRP A 1083 29.35 10.20 15.73
N ASN A 1084 28.44 9.50 16.41
CA ASN A 1084 27.03 9.43 16.04
C ASN A 1084 26.33 10.77 16.29
N ALA A 1085 26.67 11.46 17.39
CA ALA A 1085 26.21 12.82 17.65
C ALA A 1085 26.69 13.81 16.57
N ILE A 1086 27.95 13.70 16.14
CA ILE A 1086 28.52 14.49 15.04
C ILE A 1086 27.78 14.18 13.73
N TYR A 1087 27.61 12.89 13.39
CA TYR A 1087 26.86 12.45 12.22
C TYR A 1087 25.45 13.06 12.19
N GLY A 1088 24.71 12.98 13.31
CA GLY A 1088 23.39 13.57 13.42
C GLY A 1088 23.39 15.09 13.23
N ALA A 1089 24.37 15.81 13.76
CA ALA A 1089 24.49 17.26 13.58
C ALA A 1089 24.81 17.65 12.13
N VAL A 1090 25.72 16.91 11.49
CA VAL A 1090 26.07 17.09 10.07
C VAL A 1090 24.85 16.84 9.19
N HIS A 1091 24.09 15.76 9.45
CA HIS A 1091 22.88 15.44 8.69
C HIS A 1091 21.86 16.58 8.74
N ARG A 1092 21.62 17.15 9.93
CA ARG A 1092 20.73 18.30 10.14
C ARG A 1092 21.20 19.53 9.37
N CYS A 1093 22.50 19.82 9.37
CA CYS A 1093 23.08 20.94 8.64
C CYS A 1093 22.96 20.74 7.11
N CYS A 1094 23.23 19.54 6.61
CA CYS A 1094 23.06 19.21 5.19
C CYS A 1094 21.60 19.37 4.74
N TRP A 1095 20.63 18.96 5.55
CA TRP A 1095 19.21 19.16 5.26
C TRP A 1095 18.82 20.63 5.21
N GLY A 1096 19.25 21.41 6.21
CA GLY A 1096 19.03 22.86 6.25
C GLY A 1096 19.63 23.57 5.04
N ALA A 1097 20.87 23.24 4.68
CA ALA A 1097 21.55 23.76 3.50
C ALA A 1097 20.83 23.37 2.20
N MET A 1098 20.39 22.11 2.07
CA MET A 1098 19.61 21.64 0.93
C MET A 1098 18.32 22.46 0.75
N CYS A 1099 17.56 22.67 1.82
CA CYS A 1099 16.33 23.47 1.78
C CYS A 1099 16.61 24.94 1.42
N ALA A 1100 17.61 25.55 2.07
CA ALA A 1100 17.99 26.95 1.86
C ALA A 1100 18.45 27.21 0.41
N VAL A 1101 19.32 26.35 -0.12
CA VAL A 1101 19.77 26.40 -1.51
C VAL A 1101 18.61 26.14 -2.46
N GLY A 1102 17.79 25.11 -2.21
CA GLY A 1102 16.63 24.80 -3.05
C GLY A 1102 15.65 25.97 -3.16
N ILE A 1103 15.33 26.62 -2.05
CA ILE A 1103 14.44 27.79 -2.03
C ILE A 1103 15.09 28.98 -2.76
N LEU A 1104 16.36 29.27 -2.50
CA LEU A 1104 17.08 30.37 -3.14
C LEU A 1104 17.17 30.21 -4.66
N TYR A 1105 17.51 29.01 -5.15
CA TYR A 1105 17.56 28.71 -6.58
C TYR A 1105 16.17 28.72 -7.23
N GLY A 1106 15.13 28.24 -6.53
CA GLY A 1106 13.75 28.36 -7.00
C GLY A 1106 13.33 29.82 -7.16
N ALA A 1107 13.61 30.66 -6.16
CA ALA A 1107 13.25 32.08 -6.17
C ALA A 1107 14.01 32.89 -7.24
N THR A 1108 15.23 32.47 -7.60
CA THR A 1108 16.10 33.22 -8.52
C THR A 1108 16.05 32.72 -9.97
N LEU A 1109 16.05 31.41 -10.21
CA LEU A 1109 16.11 30.82 -11.56
C LEU A 1109 14.75 30.38 -12.10
N TRP A 1110 13.85 29.92 -11.22
CA TRP A 1110 12.55 29.44 -11.67
C TRP A 1110 11.63 30.61 -11.95
N GLN A 1111 11.58 31.68 -11.15
CA GLN A 1111 10.82 32.94 -11.40
C GLN A 1111 9.40 32.72 -11.99
N GLY A 1112 8.76 31.60 -11.72
CA GLY A 1112 7.48 31.23 -12.35
C GLY A 1112 7.54 30.75 -13.82
N ARG A 1113 8.67 30.21 -14.32
CA ARG A 1113 8.78 29.54 -15.64
C ARG A 1113 7.76 28.42 -15.84
N HIS A 1114 7.33 27.78 -14.74
CA HIS A 1114 6.21 26.84 -14.70
C HIS A 1114 4.92 27.48 -14.16
N SER A 1115 4.60 28.71 -14.62
CA SER A 1115 3.49 29.52 -14.10
C SER A 1115 2.15 28.80 -14.08
N ARG A 1116 1.88 27.92 -15.06
CA ARG A 1116 0.60 27.18 -15.12
C ARG A 1116 0.37 26.27 -13.91
N LEU A 1117 1.42 25.66 -13.36
CA LEU A 1117 1.30 24.76 -12.20
C LEU A 1117 1.26 25.56 -10.90
N HIS A 1118 2.19 26.50 -10.71
CA HIS A 1118 2.33 27.29 -9.48
C HIS A 1118 1.16 28.25 -9.21
N PHE A 1119 0.46 28.68 -10.27
CA PHE A 1119 -0.71 29.56 -10.16
C PHE A 1119 -2.04 28.84 -10.37
N HIS A 1120 -2.08 27.49 -10.27
CA HIS A 1120 -3.33 26.77 -10.41
C HIS A 1120 -4.28 27.10 -9.24
N PRO A 1121 -5.53 27.55 -9.48
CA PRO A 1121 -6.44 28.02 -8.43
C PRO A 1121 -6.69 26.99 -7.33
N LEU A 1122 -6.89 25.72 -7.70
CA LEU A 1122 -7.10 24.63 -6.74
C LEU A 1122 -5.89 24.41 -5.83
N LEU A 1123 -4.67 24.45 -6.37
CA LEU A 1123 -3.46 24.20 -5.58
C LEU A 1123 -3.19 25.36 -4.62
N GLN A 1124 -3.51 26.59 -5.02
CA GLN A 1124 -3.44 27.75 -4.14
C GLN A 1124 -4.48 27.68 -3.02
N LEU A 1125 -5.71 27.25 -3.32
CA LEU A 1125 -6.75 27.03 -2.32
C LEU A 1125 -6.30 26.00 -1.28
N LEU A 1126 -5.80 24.83 -1.73
CA LEU A 1126 -5.31 23.78 -0.83
C LEU A 1126 -4.10 24.25 0.00
N SER A 1127 -3.18 25.02 -0.59
CA SER A 1127 -2.05 25.57 0.17
C SER A 1127 -2.50 26.54 1.28
N LYS A 1128 -3.47 27.42 1.01
CA LYS A 1128 -4.00 28.36 2.02
C LYS A 1128 -4.66 27.64 3.20
N LEU A 1129 -5.28 26.47 2.98
CA LEU A 1129 -5.91 25.65 4.02
C LEU A 1129 -4.94 24.76 4.81
N SER A 1130 -3.65 24.72 4.43
CA SER A 1130 -2.67 23.79 5.03
C SER A 1130 -2.48 23.99 6.53
N PHE A 1131 -2.66 25.21 7.07
CA PHE A 1131 -2.60 25.46 8.51
C PHE A 1131 -3.76 24.79 9.26
N GLY A 1132 -5.00 24.96 8.76
CA GLY A 1132 -6.17 24.29 9.31
C GLY A 1132 -6.04 22.76 9.26
N VAL A 1133 -5.56 22.23 8.14
CA VAL A 1133 -5.31 20.77 7.96
C VAL A 1133 -4.33 20.26 9.02
N TYR A 1134 -3.20 20.95 9.20
CA TYR A 1134 -2.20 20.60 10.21
C TYR A 1134 -2.77 20.58 11.63
N MET A 1135 -3.68 21.51 11.97
CA MET A 1135 -4.27 21.58 13.31
C MET A 1135 -5.21 20.41 13.60
N VAL A 1136 -5.96 19.93 12.59
CA VAL A 1136 -7.01 18.91 12.76
C VAL A 1136 -6.60 17.49 12.41
N GLN A 1137 -5.47 17.30 11.70
CA GLN A 1137 -5.08 16.00 11.17
C GLN A 1137 -5.04 14.89 12.23
N PHE A 1138 -4.48 15.14 13.41
CA PHE A 1138 -4.40 14.13 14.48
C PHE A 1138 -5.76 13.75 15.04
N ASN A 1139 -6.73 14.66 15.02
CA ASN A 1139 -8.09 14.39 15.47
C ASN A 1139 -8.79 13.42 14.51
N VAL A 1140 -8.64 13.67 13.21
CA VAL A 1140 -9.20 12.80 12.16
C VAL A 1140 -8.47 11.45 12.12
N LEU A 1141 -7.14 11.46 12.26
CA LEU A 1141 -6.34 10.23 12.30
C LEU A 1141 -6.74 9.31 13.46
N LYS A 1142 -6.84 9.84 14.68
CA LYS A 1142 -7.30 9.07 15.85
C LYS A 1142 -8.74 8.60 15.67
N SER A 1143 -9.57 9.33 14.91
CA SER A 1143 -10.92 8.87 14.59
C SER A 1143 -10.97 7.60 13.72
N LEU A 1144 -9.89 7.27 13.00
CA LEU A 1144 -9.80 6.04 12.22
C LEU A 1144 -9.64 4.78 13.07
N THR A 1145 -9.13 4.91 14.29
CA THR A 1145 -8.89 3.75 15.18
C THR A 1145 -10.11 3.42 16.04
N GLN A 1146 -11.24 4.09 15.81
CA GLN A 1146 -12.47 3.90 16.57
C GLN A 1146 -13.03 2.49 16.40
N ASN A 1147 -13.66 1.99 17.47
CA ASN A 1147 -14.46 0.76 17.43
C ASN A 1147 -13.68 -0.51 17.02
N GLY A 1148 -12.37 -0.54 17.27
CA GLY A 1148 -11.56 -1.75 17.10
C GLY A 1148 -11.98 -2.82 18.11
N THR A 1149 -12.89 -3.72 17.72
CA THR A 1149 -13.29 -4.91 18.48
C THR A 1149 -12.65 -6.18 17.89
N GLY A 1150 -12.60 -7.28 18.63
CA GLY A 1150 -11.96 -8.51 18.18
C GLY A 1150 -10.44 -8.36 18.05
N ASN A 1151 -9.87 -8.78 16.92
CA ASN A 1151 -8.43 -8.68 16.66
C ASN A 1151 -7.98 -7.26 16.25
N GLY A 1152 -8.92 -6.31 16.11
CA GLY A 1152 -8.64 -4.94 15.66
C GLY A 1152 -8.90 -4.73 14.16
N ILE A 1153 -8.29 -3.70 13.57
CA ILE A 1153 -8.50 -3.27 12.19
C ILE A 1153 -7.54 -4.03 11.26
N GLU A 1154 -8.06 -4.58 10.16
CA GLU A 1154 -7.20 -5.19 9.14
C GLU A 1154 -6.39 -4.14 8.37
N PHE A 1155 -5.10 -4.36 8.25
CA PHE A 1155 -4.20 -3.61 7.40
C PHE A 1155 -4.09 -4.27 6.02
N SER A 1156 -4.51 -3.54 4.99
CA SER A 1156 -4.22 -3.90 3.60
C SER A 1156 -3.81 -2.65 2.84
N SER A 1157 -3.07 -2.79 1.73
CA SER A 1157 -2.70 -1.62 0.92
C SER A 1157 -3.92 -0.82 0.47
N ARG A 1158 -5.06 -1.48 0.22
CA ARG A 1158 -6.32 -0.82 -0.13
C ARG A 1158 -6.85 0.03 1.03
N ILE A 1159 -7.04 -0.59 2.20
CA ILE A 1159 -7.55 0.08 3.41
C ILE A 1159 -6.62 1.25 3.80
N PHE A 1160 -5.30 1.06 3.64
CA PHE A 1160 -4.33 2.12 3.86
C PHE A 1160 -4.56 3.32 2.93
N PHE A 1161 -4.64 3.12 1.61
CA PHE A 1161 -4.87 4.22 0.67
C PHE A 1161 -6.26 4.87 0.85
N GLU A 1162 -7.28 4.08 1.15
CA GLU A 1162 -8.62 4.58 1.51
C GLU A 1162 -8.54 5.47 2.76
N ALA A 1163 -7.85 5.03 3.81
CA ALA A 1163 -7.63 5.81 5.02
C ALA A 1163 -6.84 7.11 4.77
N VAL A 1164 -5.79 7.08 3.93
CA VAL A 1164 -5.06 8.30 3.53
C VAL A 1164 -5.99 9.27 2.81
N MET A 1165 -6.76 8.80 1.83
CA MET A 1165 -7.64 9.66 1.03
C MET A 1165 -8.81 10.20 1.85
N TYR A 1166 -9.43 9.37 2.69
CA TYR A 1166 -10.47 9.78 3.64
C TYR A 1166 -9.94 10.87 4.57
N THR A 1167 -8.79 10.63 5.21
CA THR A 1167 -8.18 11.59 6.12
C THR A 1167 -7.86 12.90 5.41
N TRP A 1168 -7.31 12.83 4.19
CA TRP A 1168 -7.02 14.02 3.39
C TRP A 1168 -8.29 14.83 3.13
N VAL A 1169 -9.36 14.21 2.61
CA VAL A 1169 -10.60 14.91 2.29
C VAL A 1169 -11.25 15.51 3.54
N VAL A 1170 -11.37 14.74 4.62
CA VAL A 1170 -12.01 15.20 5.86
C VAL A 1170 -11.21 16.33 6.50
N CYS A 1171 -9.88 16.24 6.55
CA CYS A 1171 -9.05 17.32 7.10
C CYS A 1171 -9.22 18.63 6.32
N TYR A 1172 -9.27 18.58 4.99
CA TYR A 1172 -9.49 19.78 4.18
C TYR A 1172 -10.91 20.34 4.32
N ALA A 1173 -11.92 19.48 4.49
CA ALA A 1173 -13.29 19.92 4.74
C ALA A 1173 -13.41 20.65 6.09
N VAL A 1174 -12.86 20.08 7.16
CA VAL A 1174 -12.86 20.71 8.49
C VAL A 1174 -12.00 21.98 8.48
N ALA A 1175 -10.83 21.96 7.83
CA ALA A 1175 -9.98 23.14 7.68
C ALA A 1175 -10.68 24.27 6.92
N LEU A 1176 -11.48 23.96 5.91
CA LEU A 1176 -12.28 24.95 5.19
C LEU A 1176 -13.32 25.62 6.10
N VAL A 1177 -14.03 24.83 6.91
CA VAL A 1177 -15.00 25.36 7.89
C VAL A 1177 -14.29 26.29 8.89
N LEU A 1178 -13.17 25.84 9.47
CA LEU A 1178 -12.36 26.65 10.40
C LEU A 1178 -11.82 27.93 9.74
N ALA A 1179 -11.39 27.85 8.47
CA ALA A 1179 -10.87 29.00 7.75
C ALA A 1179 -11.96 30.08 7.54
N LEU A 1180 -13.16 29.67 7.12
CA LEU A 1180 -14.26 30.59 6.80
C LEU A 1180 -14.93 31.18 8.04
N THR A 1181 -15.00 30.42 9.14
CA THR A 1181 -15.75 30.82 10.35
C THR A 1181 -14.88 31.43 11.44
N VAL A 1182 -13.58 31.11 11.48
CA VAL A 1182 -12.67 31.53 12.56
C VAL A 1182 -11.42 32.23 12.03
N GLU A 1183 -10.60 31.57 11.20
CA GLU A 1183 -9.26 32.06 10.84
C GLU A 1183 -9.30 33.40 10.07
N LEU A 1184 -10.04 33.43 8.95
CA LEU A 1184 -10.09 34.60 8.07
C LEU A 1184 -10.83 35.79 8.70
N PRO A 1185 -12.02 35.63 9.31
CA PRO A 1185 -12.70 36.73 10.01
C PRO A 1185 -11.82 37.34 11.10
N ALA A 1186 -11.21 36.51 11.95
CA ALA A 1186 -10.34 36.99 13.02
C ALA A 1186 -9.15 37.77 12.43
N ALA A 1187 -8.46 37.21 11.44
CA ALA A 1187 -7.34 37.89 10.79
C ALA A 1187 -7.73 39.25 10.18
N ALA A 1188 -8.92 39.34 9.57
CA ALA A 1188 -9.44 40.59 9.00
C ALA A 1188 -9.76 41.63 10.07
N ILE A 1189 -10.45 41.23 11.15
CA ILE A 1189 -10.78 42.10 12.29
C ILE A 1189 -9.50 42.65 12.91
N PHE A 1190 -8.51 41.80 13.19
CA PHE A 1190 -7.27 42.24 13.81
C PHE A 1190 -6.45 43.16 12.92
N LYS A 1191 -6.45 42.94 11.60
CA LYS A 1191 -5.81 43.85 10.64
C LYS A 1191 -6.49 45.23 10.59
N ARG A 1192 -7.77 45.34 10.93
CA ARG A 1192 -8.48 46.63 11.02
C ARG A 1192 -8.25 47.35 12.36
N ILE A 1193 -8.03 46.59 13.44
CA ILE A 1193 -7.78 47.11 14.78
C ILE A 1193 -6.33 47.62 14.95
N PHE A 1194 -5.34 46.91 14.39
CA PHE A 1194 -3.90 47.17 14.58
C PHE A 1194 -3.17 47.62 13.31
#